data_AF-A0A7V8IZD8-F1
#
_entry.id   AF-A0A7V8IZD8-F1
#
_cell.length_a   1.000
_cell.length_b   1.000
_cell.length_c   1.000
_cell.angle_alpha   90.00
_cell.angle_beta   90.00
_cell.angle_gamma   90.00
#
_symmetry.space_group_name_H-M   'P 1'
#
loop_
_entity.id
_entity.type
_entity.pdbx_description
1 polymer ?
#
loop_
_entity_poly.entity_id
_entity_poly.type
_entity_poly.pdbx_seq_one_letter_code
_entity_poly.pdbx_strand_id
1 'polypeptide(L)'
;MNRVLALFLLLAGSAFADHETAVRLVKESLEASKQNDMYRAEELATQAIAADPGWAEGWMMRAYVKMAPVKRLSALIDINTAIDIEKNGTPRNEPLEHQCLNIRGQALRYLDRFPEALEQAEAVLARWPGDTWATGTRSGSLVGLGAVDEGIAGFEKLMTAQPREASALPEARNLTGDWARSISDADAIIAAYKNAFSARRGKAQALIELGKYDEARQIGDEVAKNFPSHWIVTAVSALLAGTPEYKAGFDPDKSVGLLESLIRDQSGATAPEILDVLARTLVLAERYSDAVALFTTRFPARGFWHQWWLGVSLWKLERFSDARIAFTQARRLNPYMTVHAKRFPGLDQFLAPTERDIAAERKAGSSESKLGFELATHLFTVAEIETLVRRFQFARAAAEYEKLQPTLLSPVRKAEVTARLEEVRGMAGALDKLVAAVNAKSGAIRIKAGKSDLTLTRADDRAFDFTITGGSGKFPWAYVAPLDFFKLANAQSLAPKERFALGVLLWDIGEDAEAQKTLGDPSAKDLKERVDAVVARKRGIEAPKGGFVLHKGRFVTPEEKTNLEKGLVRFQGQWVTTGDREKLAKGLIQVSGKWVSGEEKKLLAMGFRKFKDQWMSAEDYSALRGKWDNAFEEDTAHYRIRSNESEEFTKQLAKLVEVAYGEYRTFYGGREPKIAAKEKMTLYAFRTYEDYRRYCTDKKADAQLNAAGFASSDSNVVVGWNKTGNVQLFYQTMVHEAAHLYYYRICTPSGCPSWHAEAMATYFEGFEPAGDSWRFTFVSDSRLPYVRDAMKAGTHIPLKDLLAGDAGALINSDASKAILFYAECWSLNYYLTQTSDAPSKAAYAEYRKSAESGKSDPMSKFFTDMDKLEKDWLAFVKGL
;
A
#
# COMPACT_ATOMS: atom_id res chain seq x y z
N MET A 1 -22.33 57.47 13.42
CA MET A 1 -23.79 57.43 13.18
C MET A 1 -24.50 56.22 13.78
N ASN A 2 -23.95 55.00 13.72
CA ASN A 2 -24.67 53.78 14.17
C ASN A 2 -24.88 53.59 15.69
N ARG A 3 -24.16 54.31 16.56
CA ARG A 3 -24.38 54.22 18.03
C ARG A 3 -25.52 55.11 18.55
N VAL A 4 -25.87 56.17 17.82
CA VAL A 4 -26.98 57.08 18.17
C VAL A 4 -28.32 56.51 17.68
N LEU A 5 -28.32 55.79 16.54
CA LEU A 5 -29.50 55.06 16.06
C LEU A 5 -29.88 53.88 16.97
N ALA A 6 -28.89 53.17 17.52
CA ALA A 6 -29.14 52.09 18.48
C ALA A 6 -29.72 52.59 19.81
N LEU A 7 -29.31 53.78 20.27
CA LEU A 7 -29.86 54.39 21.48
C LEU A 7 -31.27 54.96 21.26
N PHE A 8 -31.60 55.44 20.05
CA PHE A 8 -32.95 55.88 19.70
C PHE A 8 -33.94 54.72 19.52
N LEU A 9 -33.49 53.56 19.04
CA LEU A 9 -34.32 52.34 18.97
C LEU A 9 -34.58 51.71 20.34
N LEU A 10 -33.66 51.88 21.30
CA LEU A 10 -33.84 51.46 22.69
C LEU A 10 -34.78 52.38 23.50
N LEU A 11 -34.94 53.64 23.10
CA LEU A 11 -35.81 54.62 23.78
C LEU A 11 -37.20 54.80 23.14
N ALA A 12 -37.45 54.20 21.97
CA ALA A 12 -38.75 54.24 21.29
C ALA A 12 -39.56 52.93 21.40
N GLY A 13 -38.98 51.87 21.95
CA GLY A 13 -39.59 50.52 22.03
C GLY A 13 -40.35 50.20 23.31
N SER A 14 -40.52 51.15 24.23
CA SER A 14 -41.41 51.00 25.40
C SER A 14 -42.88 51.28 25.05
N ALA A 15 -43.28 50.98 23.81
CA ALA A 15 -44.67 50.96 23.37
C ALA A 15 -45.13 49.50 23.37
N PHE A 16 -45.76 49.10 24.49
CA PHE A 16 -46.42 47.83 24.78
C PHE A 16 -45.95 46.62 23.94
N ALA A 17 -45.10 45.78 24.54
CA ALA A 17 -44.91 44.42 24.05
C ALA A 17 -46.28 43.75 23.86
N ASP A 18 -46.57 43.30 22.64
CA ASP A 18 -47.82 42.60 22.31
C ASP A 18 -47.61 41.10 22.56
N HIS A 19 -47.61 40.75 23.84
CA HIS A 19 -47.34 39.39 24.30
C HIS A 19 -48.37 38.38 23.77
N GLU A 20 -49.65 38.77 23.64
CA GLU A 20 -50.68 37.87 23.09
C GLU A 20 -50.42 37.54 21.62
N THR A 21 -50.04 38.54 20.81
CA THR A 21 -49.60 38.30 19.43
C THR A 21 -48.34 37.46 19.38
N ALA A 22 -47.35 37.70 20.26
CA ALA A 22 -46.15 36.89 20.32
C ALA A 22 -46.46 35.41 20.63
N VAL A 23 -47.33 35.13 21.61
CA VAL A 23 -47.76 33.77 21.96
C VAL A 23 -48.48 33.08 20.80
N ARG A 24 -49.36 33.79 20.10
CA ARG A 24 -50.03 33.26 18.91
C ARG A 24 -49.02 32.90 17.82
N LEU A 25 -48.09 33.81 17.52
CA LEU A 25 -47.06 33.62 16.49
C LEU A 25 -46.10 32.47 16.81
N VAL A 26 -45.74 32.27 18.09
CA VAL A 26 -44.95 31.08 18.50
C VAL A 26 -45.72 29.78 18.26
N LYS A 27 -47.02 29.73 18.55
CA LYS A 27 -47.85 28.54 18.28
C LYS A 27 -47.95 28.27 16.78
N GLU A 28 -48.16 29.31 15.97
CA GLU A 28 -48.20 29.20 14.52
C GLU A 28 -46.84 28.77 13.95
N SER A 29 -45.74 29.31 14.48
CA SER A 29 -44.37 28.90 14.15
C SER A 29 -44.16 27.42 14.45
N LEU A 30 -44.63 26.94 15.60
CA LEU A 30 -44.52 25.54 15.99
C LEU A 30 -45.31 24.63 15.06
N GLU A 31 -46.50 25.06 14.66
CA GLU A 31 -47.33 24.30 13.73
C GLU A 31 -46.73 24.25 12.33
N ALA A 32 -46.22 25.38 11.82
CA ALA A 32 -45.47 25.43 10.57
C ALA A 32 -44.22 24.52 10.62
N SER A 33 -43.52 24.49 11.76
CA SER A 33 -42.35 23.61 11.96
C SER A 33 -42.72 22.13 11.91
N LYS A 34 -43.84 21.72 12.52
CA LYS A 34 -44.35 20.33 12.43
C LYS A 34 -44.70 19.94 10.99
N GLN A 35 -45.14 20.90 10.18
CA GLN A 35 -45.41 20.72 8.76
C GLN A 35 -44.14 20.79 7.89
N ASN A 36 -42.98 20.98 8.52
CA ASN A 36 -41.67 21.13 7.88
C ASN A 36 -41.50 22.39 7.01
N ASP A 37 -42.37 23.40 7.18
CA ASP A 37 -42.24 24.72 6.56
C ASP A 37 -41.33 25.61 7.42
N MET A 38 -40.03 25.31 7.37
CA MET A 38 -39.03 25.96 8.23
C MET A 38 -38.84 27.44 7.92
N TYR A 39 -39.09 27.87 6.67
CA TYR A 39 -39.02 29.28 6.29
C TYR A 39 -40.13 30.08 6.98
N ARG A 40 -41.38 29.63 6.82
CA ARG A 40 -42.52 30.28 7.46
C ARG A 40 -42.41 30.21 8.98
N ALA A 41 -41.98 29.07 9.53
CA ALA A 41 -41.79 28.93 10.98
C ALA A 41 -40.78 29.95 11.52
N GLU A 42 -39.68 30.20 10.82
CA GLU A 42 -38.67 31.17 11.23
C GLU A 42 -39.16 32.61 11.09
N GLU A 43 -39.90 32.90 10.03
CA GLU A 43 -40.53 34.20 9.81
C GLU A 43 -41.49 34.51 10.96
N LEU A 44 -42.39 33.57 11.28
CA LEU A 44 -43.34 33.70 12.39
C LEU A 44 -42.64 33.85 13.74
N ALA A 45 -41.59 33.08 14.02
CA ALA A 45 -40.81 33.24 15.25
C ALA A 45 -40.07 34.59 15.30
N THR A 46 -39.63 35.11 14.15
CA THR A 46 -39.01 36.44 14.06
C THR A 46 -40.03 37.55 14.32
N GLN A 47 -41.25 37.41 13.80
CA GLN A 47 -42.36 38.32 14.10
C GLN A 47 -42.76 38.23 15.59
N ALA A 48 -42.74 37.04 16.19
CA ALA A 48 -43.00 36.87 17.62
C ALA A 48 -41.99 37.62 18.49
N ILE A 49 -40.69 37.52 18.16
CA ILE A 49 -39.63 38.27 18.84
C ILE A 49 -39.78 39.78 18.63
N ALA A 50 -40.25 40.23 17.46
CA ALA A 50 -40.50 41.64 17.22
C ALA A 50 -41.70 42.17 18.04
N ALA A 51 -42.72 41.35 18.26
CA ALA A 51 -43.90 41.68 19.06
C ALA A 51 -43.60 41.72 20.56
N ASP A 52 -42.74 40.80 21.06
CA ASP A 52 -42.26 40.81 22.44
C ASP A 52 -40.77 40.39 22.50
N PRO A 53 -39.83 41.35 22.40
CA PRO A 53 -38.40 41.06 22.45
C PRO A 53 -37.90 40.56 23.81
N GLY A 54 -38.67 40.79 24.88
CA GLY A 54 -38.35 40.40 26.25
C GLY A 54 -38.84 38.99 26.61
N TRP A 55 -39.50 38.28 25.70
CA TRP A 55 -40.05 36.96 25.96
C TRP A 55 -39.14 35.85 25.43
N ALA A 56 -38.59 35.05 26.36
CA ALA A 56 -37.58 34.03 26.07
C ALA A 56 -38.07 32.95 25.08
N GLU A 57 -39.33 32.55 25.13
CA GLU A 57 -39.92 31.54 24.26
C GLU A 57 -39.90 31.93 22.78
N GLY A 58 -40.03 33.23 22.45
CA GLY A 58 -39.91 33.70 21.07
C GLY A 58 -38.52 33.43 20.51
N TRP A 59 -37.49 33.76 21.29
CA TRP A 59 -36.09 33.49 20.97
C TRP A 59 -35.79 31.99 20.90
N MET A 60 -36.29 31.22 21.88
CA MET A 60 -36.16 29.77 21.91
C MET A 60 -36.81 29.13 20.67
N MET A 61 -38.02 29.56 20.29
CA MET A 61 -38.72 29.03 19.13
C MET A 61 -37.95 29.31 17.84
N ARG A 62 -37.42 30.53 17.68
CA ARG A 62 -36.59 30.83 16.51
C ARG A 62 -35.30 30.02 16.51
N ALA A 63 -34.67 29.82 17.67
CA ALA A 63 -33.52 28.94 17.80
C ALA A 63 -33.85 27.52 17.36
N TYR A 64 -34.97 26.96 17.83
CA TYR A 64 -35.47 25.63 17.46
C TYR A 64 -35.64 25.46 15.94
N VAL A 65 -36.25 26.44 15.27
CA VAL A 65 -36.43 26.40 13.81
C VAL A 65 -35.10 26.54 13.06
N LYS A 66 -34.18 27.35 13.58
CA LYS A 66 -32.85 27.57 13.00
C LYS A 66 -31.87 26.41 13.22
N MET A 67 -32.29 25.32 13.83
CA MET A 67 -31.47 24.10 14.01
C MET A 67 -31.09 23.40 12.70
N ALA A 68 -31.69 23.80 11.57
CA ALA A 68 -31.30 23.36 10.23
C ALA A 68 -29.80 23.62 9.94
N PRO A 69 -29.13 22.77 9.12
CA PRO A 69 -27.67 22.79 8.93
C PRO A 69 -27.03 24.16 8.69
N VAL A 70 -27.74 25.06 8.00
CA VAL A 70 -27.26 26.36 7.54
C VAL A 70 -27.36 27.46 8.60
N LYS A 71 -28.15 27.28 9.68
CA LYS A 71 -28.47 28.36 10.64
C LYS A 71 -28.07 28.07 12.09
N ARG A 72 -27.32 26.98 12.32
CA ARG A 72 -26.92 26.47 13.65
C ARG A 72 -26.20 27.50 14.54
N LEU A 73 -25.34 28.37 13.97
CA LEU A 73 -24.69 29.43 14.75
C LEU A 73 -25.68 30.51 15.21
N SER A 74 -26.60 30.92 14.34
CA SER A 74 -27.66 31.85 14.72
C SER A 74 -28.61 31.23 15.74
N ALA A 75 -28.87 29.92 15.66
CA ALA A 75 -29.64 29.21 16.68
C ALA A 75 -28.95 29.26 18.05
N LEU A 76 -27.61 29.07 18.09
CA LEU A 76 -26.85 29.16 19.34
C LEU A 76 -26.87 30.58 19.94
N ILE A 77 -26.86 31.63 19.10
CA ILE A 77 -27.02 33.01 19.56
C ILE A 77 -28.42 33.21 20.15
N ASP A 78 -29.46 32.86 19.39
CA ASP A 78 -30.85 33.03 19.80
C ASP A 78 -31.16 32.27 21.11
N ILE A 79 -30.64 31.05 21.29
CA ILE A 79 -30.87 30.27 22.51
C ILE A 79 -30.10 30.81 23.71
N ASN A 80 -28.89 31.34 23.52
CA ASN A 80 -28.16 32.01 24.60
C ASN A 80 -28.91 33.28 25.03
N THR A 81 -29.48 34.03 24.08
CA THR A 81 -30.35 35.18 24.40
C THR A 81 -31.59 34.75 25.18
N ALA A 82 -32.26 33.66 24.78
CA ALA A 82 -33.40 33.13 25.53
C ALA A 82 -33.02 32.76 26.98
N ILE A 83 -31.87 32.11 27.18
CA ILE A 83 -31.35 31.75 28.51
C ILE A 83 -31.02 33.00 29.34
N ASP A 84 -30.44 34.03 28.73
CA ASP A 84 -30.10 35.27 29.44
C ASP A 84 -31.36 36.06 29.83
N ILE A 85 -32.40 36.06 28.99
CA ILE A 85 -33.71 36.63 29.32
C ILE A 85 -34.34 35.84 30.47
N GLU A 86 -34.34 34.51 30.41
CA GLU A 86 -34.90 33.62 31.45
C GLU A 86 -34.22 33.81 32.81
N LYS A 87 -32.87 33.87 32.83
CA LYS A 87 -32.10 34.11 34.05
C LYS A 87 -32.42 35.42 34.74
N ASN A 88 -32.79 36.43 33.95
CA ASN A 88 -33.12 37.77 34.45
C ASN A 88 -34.64 37.95 34.69
N GLY A 89 -35.47 36.99 34.28
CA GLY A 89 -36.92 37.00 34.44
C GLY A 89 -37.37 36.43 35.79
N THR A 90 -38.40 37.02 36.39
CA THR A 90 -39.04 36.55 37.62
C THR A 90 -40.55 36.37 37.40
N PRO A 91 -41.15 35.21 37.75
CA PRO A 91 -40.53 34.00 38.30
C PRO A 91 -39.80 33.15 37.23
N ARG A 92 -38.86 32.33 37.70
CA ARG A 92 -38.11 31.39 36.88
C ARG A 92 -39.02 30.28 36.33
N ASN A 93 -38.93 29.98 35.03
CA ASN A 93 -39.79 28.97 34.38
C ASN A 93 -38.98 27.69 34.14
N GLU A 94 -39.00 26.76 35.11
CA GLU A 94 -38.20 25.52 35.03
C GLU A 94 -38.44 24.70 33.74
N PRO A 95 -39.68 24.49 33.26
CA PRO A 95 -39.92 23.85 31.95
C PRO A 95 -39.28 24.57 30.76
N LEU A 96 -39.23 25.90 30.77
CA LEU A 96 -38.59 26.67 29.70
C LEU A 96 -37.07 26.58 29.79
N GLU A 97 -36.52 26.72 31.00
CA GLU A 97 -35.09 26.55 31.25
C GLU A 97 -34.62 25.18 30.73
N HIS A 98 -35.36 24.13 31.06
CA HIS A 98 -35.13 22.77 30.59
C HIS A 98 -35.08 22.65 29.06
N GLN A 99 -36.06 23.22 28.35
CA GLN A 99 -36.09 23.21 26.88
C GLN A 99 -34.93 24.02 26.28
N CYS A 100 -34.62 25.18 26.85
CA CYS A 100 -33.52 26.03 26.41
C CYS A 100 -32.16 25.33 26.52
N LEU A 101 -31.90 24.65 27.63
CA LEU A 101 -30.66 23.89 27.85
C LEU A 101 -30.52 22.73 26.86
N ASN A 102 -31.62 22.02 26.56
CA ASN A 102 -31.61 20.93 25.57
C ASN A 102 -31.37 21.44 24.14
N ILE A 103 -32.05 22.53 23.73
CA ILE A 103 -31.83 23.16 22.41
C ILE A 103 -30.38 23.65 22.29
N ARG A 104 -29.83 24.26 23.35
CA ARG A 104 -28.42 24.68 23.39
C ARG A 104 -27.47 23.50 23.24
N GLY A 105 -27.70 22.41 23.97
CA GLY A 105 -26.90 21.18 23.86
C GLY A 105 -26.89 20.63 22.43
N GLN A 106 -28.05 20.55 21.79
CA GLN A 106 -28.15 20.13 20.40
C GLN A 106 -27.47 21.10 19.44
N ALA A 107 -27.61 22.41 19.64
CA ALA A 107 -26.99 23.42 18.78
C ALA A 107 -25.46 23.32 18.84
N LEU A 108 -24.91 23.15 20.04
CA LEU A 108 -23.49 22.89 20.25
C LEU A 108 -23.03 21.62 19.55
N ARG A 109 -23.79 20.51 19.69
CA ARG A 109 -23.46 19.23 19.03
C ARG A 109 -23.42 19.36 17.52
N TYR A 110 -24.41 20.02 16.93
CA TYR A 110 -24.50 20.23 15.49
C TYR A 110 -23.46 21.22 14.93
N LEU A 111 -22.85 22.03 15.80
CA LEU A 111 -21.70 22.90 15.48
C LEU A 111 -20.35 22.18 15.70
N ASP A 112 -20.36 20.87 15.91
CA ASP A 112 -19.21 20.04 16.27
C ASP A 112 -18.50 20.49 17.57
N ARG A 113 -19.17 21.26 18.43
CA ARG A 113 -18.70 21.65 19.77
C ARG A 113 -19.06 20.55 20.77
N PHE A 114 -18.66 19.32 20.46
CA PHE A 114 -19.03 18.12 21.20
C PHE A 114 -18.66 18.14 22.70
N PRO A 115 -17.52 18.70 23.15
CA PRO A 115 -17.21 18.77 24.58
C PRO A 115 -18.23 19.62 25.35
N GLU A 116 -18.56 20.80 24.83
CA GLU A 116 -19.51 21.72 25.45
C GLU A 116 -20.93 21.15 25.40
N ALA A 117 -21.28 20.49 24.30
CA ALA A 117 -22.55 19.78 24.18
C ALA A 117 -22.67 18.63 25.18
N LEU A 118 -21.57 17.90 25.43
CA LEU A 118 -21.51 16.82 26.41
C LEU A 118 -21.64 17.37 27.83
N GLU A 119 -20.88 18.40 28.20
CA GLU A 119 -20.99 19.07 29.50
C GLU A 119 -22.43 19.58 29.74
N GLN A 120 -23.01 20.23 28.74
CA GLN A 120 -24.39 20.71 28.80
C GLN A 120 -25.39 19.56 28.99
N ALA A 121 -25.22 18.44 28.29
CA ALA A 121 -26.07 17.28 28.41
C ALA A 121 -25.92 16.58 29.78
N GLU A 122 -24.70 16.47 30.30
CA GLU A 122 -24.43 15.92 31.63
C GLU A 122 -25.01 16.80 32.74
N ALA A 123 -24.93 18.12 32.61
CA ALA A 123 -25.58 19.05 33.53
C ALA A 123 -27.12 18.89 33.54
N VAL A 124 -27.73 18.71 32.36
CA VAL A 124 -29.18 18.43 32.25
C VAL A 124 -29.50 17.07 32.87
N LEU A 125 -28.73 16.02 32.59
CA LEU A 125 -28.96 14.68 33.14
C LEU A 125 -28.73 14.61 34.66
N ALA A 126 -27.86 15.43 35.23
CA ALA A 126 -27.67 15.53 36.66
C ALA A 126 -28.92 16.08 37.37
N ARG A 127 -29.65 16.99 36.73
CA ARG A 127 -30.91 17.58 37.25
C ARG A 127 -32.14 16.76 36.84
N TRP A 128 -32.12 16.17 35.65
CA TRP A 128 -33.21 15.38 35.05
C TRP A 128 -32.69 14.05 34.48
N PRO A 129 -32.47 13.02 35.32
CA PRO A 129 -31.82 11.77 34.91
C PRO A 129 -32.54 10.95 33.83
N GLY A 130 -33.85 11.18 33.65
CA GLY A 130 -34.69 10.51 32.65
C GLY A 130 -34.83 11.27 31.32
N ASP A 131 -34.09 12.37 31.13
CA ASP A 131 -34.20 13.18 29.93
C ASP A 131 -33.63 12.45 28.70
N THR A 132 -34.52 12.08 27.78
CA THR A 132 -34.20 11.39 26.54
C THR A 132 -33.48 12.27 25.52
N TRP A 133 -33.76 13.58 25.50
CA TRP A 133 -33.14 14.53 24.57
C TRP A 133 -31.70 14.85 24.97
N ALA A 134 -31.47 15.02 26.28
CA ALA A 134 -30.15 15.14 26.86
C ALA A 134 -29.35 13.83 26.71
N THR A 135 -29.98 12.67 26.90
CA THR A 135 -29.34 11.37 26.62
C THR A 135 -28.93 11.26 25.16
N GLY A 136 -29.79 11.66 24.21
CA GLY A 136 -29.47 11.63 22.78
C GLY A 136 -28.36 12.61 22.41
N THR A 137 -28.34 13.79 23.02
CA THR A 137 -27.28 14.78 22.88
C THR A 137 -25.95 14.25 23.43
N ARG A 138 -25.96 13.67 24.64
CA ARG A 138 -24.80 13.00 25.26
C ARG A 138 -24.26 11.91 24.33
N SER A 139 -25.11 11.00 23.87
CA SER A 139 -24.72 9.92 22.97
C SER A 139 -24.12 10.43 21.66
N GLY A 140 -24.75 11.41 21.02
CA GLY A 140 -24.23 11.98 19.78
C GLY A 140 -22.91 12.74 19.98
N SER A 141 -22.75 13.43 21.10
CA SER A 141 -21.49 14.10 21.47
C SER A 141 -20.39 13.09 21.76
N LEU A 142 -20.68 11.99 22.45
CA LEU A 142 -19.73 10.89 22.66
C LEU A 142 -19.26 10.29 21.33
N VAL A 143 -20.18 10.07 20.38
CA VAL A 143 -19.81 9.63 19.02
C VAL A 143 -18.88 10.64 18.33
N GLY A 144 -19.21 11.94 18.39
CA GLY A 144 -18.37 13.01 17.82
C GLY A 144 -16.98 13.12 18.47
N LEU A 145 -16.86 12.76 19.75
CA LEU A 145 -15.61 12.72 20.52
C LEU A 145 -14.81 11.43 20.33
N GLY A 146 -15.33 10.46 19.57
CA GLY A 146 -14.69 9.17 19.31
C GLY A 146 -15.02 8.06 20.30
N ALA A 147 -15.85 8.34 21.32
CA ALA A 147 -16.41 7.35 22.23
C ALA A 147 -17.63 6.65 21.57
N VAL A 148 -17.39 6.07 20.39
CA VAL A 148 -18.44 5.54 19.49
C VAL A 148 -19.27 4.45 20.17
N ASP A 149 -18.64 3.48 20.83
CA ASP A 149 -19.37 2.39 21.50
C ASP A 149 -20.26 2.86 22.65
N GLU A 150 -19.76 3.77 23.48
CA GLU A 150 -20.53 4.33 24.59
C GLU A 150 -21.71 5.17 24.08
N GLY A 151 -21.48 5.93 23.00
CA GLY A 151 -22.52 6.67 22.31
C GLY A 151 -23.60 5.75 21.73
N ILE A 152 -23.21 4.68 21.03
CA ILE A 152 -24.11 3.64 20.51
C ILE A 152 -24.91 3.00 21.64
N ALA A 153 -24.27 2.60 22.74
CA ALA A 153 -24.96 1.99 23.88
C ALA A 153 -26.01 2.93 24.50
N GLY A 154 -25.72 4.24 24.56
CA GLY A 154 -26.70 5.23 25.00
C GLY A 154 -27.88 5.40 24.01
N PHE A 155 -27.61 5.37 22.71
CA PHE A 155 -28.65 5.39 21.69
C PHE A 155 -29.51 4.10 21.68
N GLU A 156 -28.91 2.93 21.92
CA GLU A 156 -29.64 1.65 22.03
C GLU A 156 -30.64 1.67 23.20
N LYS A 157 -30.32 2.36 24.30
CA LYS A 157 -31.29 2.59 25.39
C LYS A 157 -32.46 3.47 24.94
N LEU A 158 -32.21 4.49 24.11
CA LEU A 158 -33.23 5.36 23.57
C LEU A 158 -34.12 4.67 22.53
N MET A 159 -33.60 3.70 21.78
CA MET A 159 -34.40 2.93 20.81
C MET A 159 -35.63 2.27 21.44
N THR A 160 -35.51 1.78 22.67
CA THR A 160 -36.63 1.14 23.38
C THR A 160 -37.58 2.16 24.00
N ALA A 161 -37.07 3.29 24.50
CA ALA A 161 -37.87 4.27 25.24
C ALA A 161 -38.50 5.34 24.35
N GLN A 162 -37.72 5.90 23.42
CA GLN A 162 -38.12 7.01 22.56
C GLN A 162 -37.33 7.01 21.23
N PRO A 163 -37.77 6.21 20.23
CA PRO A 163 -37.04 6.01 18.96
C PRO A 163 -36.66 7.31 18.22
N ARG A 164 -37.43 8.38 18.38
CA ARG A 164 -37.14 9.70 17.80
C ARG A 164 -35.77 10.25 18.23
N GLU A 165 -35.44 10.14 19.52
CA GLU A 165 -34.19 10.65 20.07
C GLU A 165 -32.99 9.74 19.76
N ALA A 166 -33.25 8.51 19.30
CA ALA A 166 -32.25 7.60 18.77
C ALA A 166 -31.97 7.79 17.26
N SER A 167 -32.50 8.85 16.63
CA SER A 167 -32.42 9.06 15.17
C SER A 167 -31.00 9.14 14.58
N ALA A 168 -29.96 9.36 15.39
CA ALA A 168 -28.56 9.34 14.98
C ALA A 168 -27.87 7.97 15.14
N LEU A 169 -28.54 6.96 15.71
CA LEU A 169 -27.99 5.61 15.90
C LEU A 169 -27.51 4.95 14.60
N PRO A 170 -28.26 5.01 13.48
CA PRO A 170 -27.81 4.40 12.23
C PRO A 170 -26.50 5.04 11.73
N GLU A 171 -26.37 6.36 11.86
CA GLU A 171 -25.13 7.06 11.51
C GLU A 171 -23.96 6.67 12.43
N ALA A 172 -24.21 6.42 13.71
CA ALA A 172 -23.20 5.94 14.65
C ALA A 172 -22.75 4.50 14.32
N ARG A 173 -23.68 3.58 14.03
CA ARG A 173 -23.35 2.20 13.61
C ARG A 173 -22.61 2.14 12.28
N ASN A 174 -22.93 3.07 11.38
CA ASN A 174 -22.17 3.23 10.14
C ASN A 174 -20.68 3.47 10.42
N LEU A 175 -20.31 4.08 11.54
CA LEU A 175 -18.89 4.24 11.84
C LEU A 175 -18.20 2.90 12.12
N THR A 176 -18.90 1.93 12.70
CA THR A 176 -18.32 0.63 13.09
C THR A 176 -18.29 -0.40 11.96
N GLY A 177 -18.96 -0.12 10.83
CA GLY A 177 -19.09 -1.06 9.73
C GLY A 177 -20.28 -2.02 9.83
N ASP A 178 -21.14 -1.88 10.84
CA ASP A 178 -22.33 -2.69 11.02
C ASP A 178 -23.51 -2.17 10.17
N TRP A 179 -23.32 -2.20 8.84
CA TRP A 179 -24.26 -1.63 7.87
C TRP A 179 -25.63 -2.31 7.92
N ALA A 180 -25.66 -3.63 8.12
CA ALA A 180 -26.90 -4.39 8.18
C ALA A 180 -27.75 -3.97 9.38
N ARG A 181 -27.14 -3.84 10.56
CA ARG A 181 -27.85 -3.40 11.76
C ARG A 181 -28.20 -1.92 11.69
N SER A 182 -27.37 -1.08 11.06
CA SER A 182 -27.70 0.32 10.76
C SER A 182 -29.00 0.45 9.95
N ILE A 183 -29.17 -0.37 8.90
CA ILE A 183 -30.41 -0.41 8.11
C ILE A 183 -31.60 -0.85 8.97
N SER A 184 -31.44 -1.93 9.74
CA SER A 184 -32.51 -2.45 10.61
C SER A 184 -32.97 -1.42 11.65
N ASP A 185 -32.03 -0.74 12.31
CA ASP A 185 -32.34 0.28 13.31
C ASP A 185 -32.98 1.50 12.65
N ALA A 186 -32.50 1.90 11.47
CA ALA A 186 -33.11 2.99 10.73
C ALA A 186 -34.55 2.68 10.35
N ASP A 187 -34.84 1.46 9.91
CA ASP A 187 -36.21 1.04 9.56
C ASP A 187 -37.13 1.05 10.78
N ALA A 188 -36.66 0.59 11.94
CA ALA A 188 -37.40 0.67 13.18
C ALA A 188 -37.70 2.12 13.59
N ILE A 189 -36.70 3.02 13.49
CA ILE A 189 -36.88 4.45 13.80
C ILE A 189 -37.85 5.11 12.82
N ILE A 190 -37.72 4.84 11.51
CA ILE A 190 -38.56 5.44 10.46
C ILE A 190 -40.03 4.96 10.61
N ALA A 191 -40.24 3.70 11.00
CA ALA A 191 -41.57 3.17 11.28
C ALA A 191 -42.23 3.88 12.48
N ALA A 192 -41.47 4.15 13.54
CA ALA A 192 -41.96 4.86 14.73
C ALA A 192 -42.09 6.38 14.52
N TYR A 193 -41.21 6.98 13.72
CA TYR A 193 -41.14 8.41 13.45
C TYR A 193 -40.89 8.66 11.95
N LYS A 194 -41.97 8.89 11.21
CA LYS A 194 -41.94 9.10 9.76
C LYS A 194 -41.06 10.26 9.30
N ASN A 195 -40.67 11.21 10.15
CA ASN A 195 -39.80 12.33 9.79
C ASN A 195 -38.36 12.17 10.34
N ALA A 196 -37.91 10.91 10.55
CA ALA A 196 -36.55 10.59 10.98
C ALA A 196 -35.50 10.76 9.86
N PHE A 197 -35.24 12.00 9.44
CA PHE A 197 -34.33 12.28 8.32
C PHE A 197 -32.87 11.84 8.60
N SER A 198 -32.37 11.98 9.82
CA SER A 198 -31.03 11.46 10.18
C SER A 198 -30.95 9.94 10.06
N ALA A 199 -31.99 9.21 10.48
CA ALA A 199 -32.05 7.75 10.34
C ALA A 199 -32.08 7.33 8.87
N ARG A 200 -32.86 8.06 8.03
CA ARG A 200 -32.87 7.86 6.57
C ARG A 200 -31.50 8.08 5.94
N ARG A 201 -30.76 9.10 6.37
CA ARG A 201 -29.39 9.35 5.88
C ARG A 201 -28.47 8.21 6.27
N GLY A 202 -28.52 7.75 7.52
CA GLY A 202 -27.76 6.59 7.98
C GLY A 202 -28.10 5.33 7.16
N LYS A 203 -29.38 5.08 6.88
CA LYS A 203 -29.82 3.99 5.99
C LYS A 203 -29.26 4.14 4.58
N ALA A 204 -29.39 5.31 3.96
CA ALA A 204 -28.89 5.56 2.61
C ALA A 204 -27.38 5.35 2.52
N GLN A 205 -26.61 5.83 3.50
CA GLN A 205 -25.18 5.58 3.59
C GLN A 205 -24.89 4.09 3.69
N ALA A 206 -25.55 3.36 4.59
CA ALA A 206 -25.34 1.91 4.78
C ALA A 206 -25.65 1.11 3.50
N LEU A 207 -26.73 1.45 2.80
CA LEU A 207 -27.11 0.85 1.52
C LEU A 207 -26.04 1.08 0.44
N ILE A 208 -25.51 2.31 0.34
CA ILE A 208 -24.40 2.64 -0.57
C ILE A 208 -23.16 1.82 -0.23
N GLU A 209 -22.87 1.68 1.05
CA GLU A 209 -21.73 0.93 1.60
C GLU A 209 -21.84 -0.59 1.28
N LEU A 210 -23.07 -1.11 1.18
CA LEU A 210 -23.39 -2.49 0.78
C LEU A 210 -23.57 -2.67 -0.74
N GLY A 211 -23.37 -1.63 -1.55
CA GLY A 211 -23.54 -1.70 -3.01
C GLY A 211 -24.99 -1.62 -3.51
N LYS A 212 -25.94 -1.25 -2.64
CA LYS A 212 -27.38 -1.19 -2.92
C LYS A 212 -27.81 0.22 -3.33
N TYR A 213 -27.31 0.70 -4.46
CA TYR A 213 -27.45 2.10 -4.87
C TYR A 213 -28.88 2.51 -5.23
N ASP A 214 -29.65 1.62 -5.87
CA ASP A 214 -31.03 1.93 -6.25
C ASP A 214 -31.95 2.08 -5.04
N GLU A 215 -31.78 1.21 -4.03
CA GLU A 215 -32.47 1.31 -2.74
C GLU A 215 -32.10 2.63 -2.03
N ALA A 216 -30.84 3.04 -2.06
CA ALA A 216 -30.42 4.32 -1.49
C ALA A 216 -31.00 5.52 -2.24
N ARG A 217 -31.12 5.47 -3.57
CA ARG A 217 -31.76 6.53 -4.38
C ARG A 217 -33.22 6.69 -4.02
N GLN A 218 -33.92 5.57 -3.85
CA GLN A 218 -35.32 5.57 -3.47
C GLN A 218 -35.56 6.33 -2.15
N ILE A 219 -34.64 6.27 -1.18
CA ILE A 219 -34.73 7.08 0.04
C ILE A 219 -34.77 8.58 -0.27
N GLY A 220 -33.90 9.05 -1.18
CA GLY A 220 -33.87 10.43 -1.63
C GLY A 220 -35.14 10.83 -2.37
N ASP A 221 -35.59 10.00 -3.32
CA ASP A 221 -36.79 10.22 -4.12
C ASP A 221 -38.06 10.27 -3.24
N GLU A 222 -38.17 9.40 -2.25
CA GLU A 222 -39.28 9.38 -1.29
C GLU A 222 -39.35 10.65 -0.45
N VAL A 223 -38.21 11.17 0.00
CA VAL A 223 -38.19 12.46 0.71
C VAL A 223 -38.53 13.59 -0.26
N ALA A 224 -37.98 13.58 -1.48
CA ALA A 224 -38.20 14.62 -2.47
C ALA A 224 -39.66 14.79 -2.88
N LYS A 225 -40.47 13.71 -2.85
CA LYS A 225 -41.92 13.76 -3.10
C LYS A 225 -42.67 14.75 -2.20
N ASN A 226 -42.26 14.86 -0.94
CA ASN A 226 -42.91 15.71 0.05
C ASN A 226 -42.06 16.94 0.43
N PHE A 227 -40.74 16.83 0.30
CA PHE A 227 -39.78 17.84 0.73
C PHE A 227 -38.62 17.97 -0.29
N PRO A 228 -38.88 18.49 -1.51
CA PRO A 228 -37.90 18.52 -2.61
C PRO A 228 -36.62 19.32 -2.28
N SER A 229 -36.75 20.36 -1.46
CA SER A 229 -35.63 21.22 -1.04
C SER A 229 -34.97 20.78 0.27
N HIS A 230 -35.31 19.60 0.81
CA HIS A 230 -34.75 19.14 2.08
C HIS A 230 -33.30 18.69 1.90
N TRP A 231 -32.43 19.06 2.84
CA TRP A 231 -30.98 18.81 2.77
C TRP A 231 -30.61 17.34 2.57
N ILE A 232 -31.45 16.40 3.03
CA ILE A 232 -31.23 14.96 2.85
C ILE A 232 -31.31 14.52 1.38
N VAL A 233 -32.16 15.15 0.56
CA VAL A 233 -32.28 14.83 -0.87
C VAL A 233 -30.94 15.09 -1.55
N THR A 234 -30.36 16.24 -1.24
CA THR A 234 -29.00 16.62 -1.65
C THR A 234 -27.95 15.68 -1.08
N ALA A 235 -28.01 15.36 0.22
CA ALA A 235 -27.04 14.48 0.87
C ALA A 235 -27.03 13.07 0.24
N VAL A 236 -28.20 12.46 0.02
CA VAL A 236 -28.34 11.15 -0.63
C VAL A 236 -27.84 11.20 -2.07
N SER A 237 -28.26 12.21 -2.84
CA SER A 237 -27.81 12.39 -4.23
C SER A 237 -26.28 12.51 -4.31
N ALA A 238 -25.68 13.26 -3.38
CA ALA A 238 -24.25 13.48 -3.35
C ALA A 238 -23.47 12.24 -2.85
N LEU A 239 -24.02 11.48 -1.90
CA LEU A 239 -23.47 10.18 -1.49
C LEU A 239 -23.49 9.14 -2.62
N LEU A 240 -24.56 9.12 -3.42
CA LEU A 240 -24.72 8.25 -4.59
C LEU A 240 -23.83 8.64 -5.76
N ALA A 241 -23.67 9.93 -6.00
CA ALA A 241 -22.73 10.46 -6.99
C ALA A 241 -21.31 9.90 -6.73
N GLY A 242 -20.93 9.74 -5.47
CA GLY A 242 -19.63 9.17 -5.10
C GLY A 242 -19.50 7.64 -5.13
N THR A 243 -20.14 6.90 -6.06
CA THR A 243 -20.02 5.42 -6.14
C THR A 243 -19.57 4.90 -7.52
N PRO A 244 -18.61 3.96 -7.61
CA PRO A 244 -18.06 3.46 -8.88
C PRO A 244 -19.07 2.76 -9.81
N GLU A 245 -20.16 2.23 -9.26
CA GLU A 245 -21.17 1.44 -9.97
C GLU A 245 -22.33 2.28 -10.52
N TYR A 246 -22.39 3.60 -10.25
CA TYR A 246 -23.27 4.55 -10.96
C TYR A 246 -22.74 4.86 -12.38
N LYS A 247 -22.25 3.82 -13.06
CA LYS A 247 -21.52 3.87 -14.34
C LYS A 247 -22.35 4.33 -15.55
N ALA A 248 -23.64 4.57 -15.40
CA ALA A 248 -24.47 5.17 -16.44
C ALA A 248 -24.75 6.65 -16.12
N GLY A 249 -23.82 7.54 -16.44
CA GLY A 249 -24.04 9.00 -16.45
C GLY A 249 -23.43 9.81 -15.29
N PHE A 250 -22.60 9.21 -14.42
CA PHE A 250 -21.85 9.97 -13.43
C PHE A 250 -20.81 10.89 -14.08
N ASP A 251 -20.92 12.19 -13.80
CA ASP A 251 -19.94 13.21 -14.17
C ASP A 251 -19.45 13.86 -12.86
N PRO A 252 -18.28 13.44 -12.34
CA PRO A 252 -17.76 13.94 -11.07
C PRO A 252 -17.59 15.45 -11.05
N ASP A 253 -17.26 16.07 -12.18
CA ASP A 253 -17.09 17.52 -12.27
C ASP A 253 -18.43 18.26 -12.22
N LYS A 254 -19.50 17.71 -12.79
CA LYS A 254 -20.87 18.25 -12.57
C LYS A 254 -21.30 18.13 -11.12
N SER A 255 -21.02 17.00 -10.46
CA SER A 255 -21.35 16.83 -9.04
C SER A 255 -20.56 17.77 -8.13
N VAL A 256 -19.26 17.97 -8.41
CA VAL A 256 -18.46 19.02 -7.75
C VAL A 256 -19.06 20.38 -8.00
N GLY A 257 -19.43 20.72 -9.24
CA GLY A 257 -20.05 21.99 -9.60
C GLY A 257 -21.36 22.28 -8.85
N LEU A 258 -22.22 21.26 -8.69
CA LEU A 258 -23.46 21.35 -7.89
C LEU A 258 -23.16 21.54 -6.40
N LEU A 259 -22.24 20.76 -5.84
CA LEU A 259 -21.86 20.89 -4.43
C LEU A 259 -21.22 22.25 -4.14
N GLU A 260 -20.38 22.76 -5.05
CA GLU A 260 -19.83 24.10 -4.96
C GLU A 260 -20.87 25.20 -5.15
N SER A 261 -21.88 25.03 -6.02
CA SER A 261 -22.96 26.02 -6.15
C SER A 261 -23.79 26.08 -4.88
N LEU A 262 -24.10 24.93 -4.27
CA LEU A 262 -24.77 24.87 -2.98
C LEU A 262 -23.97 25.56 -1.87
N ILE A 263 -22.64 25.45 -1.90
CA ILE A 263 -21.74 26.19 -1.00
C ILE A 263 -21.76 27.70 -1.29
N ARG A 264 -21.81 28.12 -2.57
CA ARG A 264 -21.82 29.53 -2.99
C ARG A 264 -23.14 30.25 -2.71
N ASP A 265 -24.27 29.58 -2.94
CA ASP A 265 -25.62 30.15 -2.79
C ASP A 265 -26.03 30.33 -1.32
N GLN A 266 -25.31 29.70 -0.38
CA GLN A 266 -25.58 29.79 1.05
C GLN A 266 -24.58 30.72 1.74
N SER A 267 -24.96 31.99 1.86
CA SER A 267 -24.20 33.03 2.53
C SER A 267 -23.86 32.66 3.99
N GLY A 268 -22.62 32.23 4.24
CA GLY A 268 -21.92 32.38 5.52
C GLY A 268 -21.85 31.17 6.46
N ALA A 269 -22.59 30.09 6.24
CA ALA A 269 -22.54 28.90 7.10
C ALA A 269 -22.77 27.61 6.29
N THR A 270 -21.69 27.08 5.71
CA THR A 270 -21.71 25.76 5.07
C THR A 270 -21.77 24.64 6.10
N ALA A 271 -22.68 23.70 5.89
CA ALA A 271 -22.85 22.50 6.70
C ALA A 271 -21.62 21.56 6.56
N PRO A 272 -20.98 21.11 7.66
CA PRO A 272 -19.89 20.12 7.64
C PRO A 272 -20.20 18.87 6.81
N GLU A 273 -21.47 18.50 6.73
CA GLU A 273 -21.98 17.37 5.96
C GLU A 273 -21.82 17.57 4.44
N ILE A 274 -21.90 18.80 3.91
CA ILE A 274 -21.70 19.08 2.47
C ILE A 274 -20.21 19.05 2.12
N LEU A 275 -19.35 19.52 3.04
CA LEU A 275 -17.90 19.53 2.85
C LEU A 275 -17.30 18.13 2.82
N ASP A 276 -17.76 17.24 3.72
CA ASP A 276 -17.35 15.84 3.73
C ASP A 276 -17.72 15.14 2.41
N VAL A 277 -18.94 15.38 1.92
CA VAL A 277 -19.37 14.79 0.65
C VAL A 277 -18.61 15.38 -0.53
N LEU A 278 -18.40 16.70 -0.59
CA LEU A 278 -17.58 17.33 -1.63
C LEU A 278 -16.16 16.77 -1.65
N ALA A 279 -15.53 16.63 -0.49
CA ALA A 279 -14.18 16.09 -0.41
C ALA A 279 -14.10 14.63 -0.88
N ARG A 280 -15.05 13.79 -0.46
CA ARG A 280 -15.19 12.44 -1.00
C ARG A 280 -15.36 12.46 -2.52
N THR A 281 -16.21 13.34 -3.06
CA THR A 281 -16.43 13.47 -4.49
C THR A 281 -15.17 13.93 -5.22
N LEU A 282 -14.39 14.87 -4.67
CA LEU A 282 -13.11 15.31 -5.24
C LEU A 282 -12.08 14.17 -5.26
N VAL A 283 -12.02 13.35 -4.20
CA VAL A 283 -11.14 12.17 -4.16
C VAL A 283 -11.55 11.15 -5.23
N LEU A 284 -12.84 10.93 -5.43
CA LEU A 284 -13.36 10.02 -6.46
C LEU A 284 -13.20 10.59 -7.88
N ALA A 285 -13.21 11.91 -8.02
CA ALA A 285 -12.87 12.62 -9.24
C ALA A 285 -11.36 12.63 -9.55
N GLU A 286 -10.54 12.02 -8.69
CA GLU A 286 -9.08 12.07 -8.73
C GLU A 286 -8.50 13.50 -8.65
N ARG A 287 -9.29 14.47 -8.20
CA ARG A 287 -8.91 15.87 -7.97
C ARG A 287 -8.33 16.05 -6.58
N TYR A 288 -7.29 15.26 -6.27
CA TYR A 288 -6.70 15.17 -4.93
C TYR A 288 -6.12 16.52 -4.45
N SER A 289 -5.53 17.30 -5.35
CA SER A 289 -4.99 18.64 -5.01
C SER A 289 -6.09 19.60 -4.58
N ASP A 290 -7.25 19.54 -5.24
CA ASP A 290 -8.41 20.38 -4.90
C ASP A 290 -9.03 19.94 -3.57
N ALA A 291 -9.06 18.63 -3.29
CA ALA A 291 -9.47 18.11 -1.99
C ALA A 291 -8.53 18.59 -0.87
N VAL A 292 -7.21 18.56 -1.10
CA VAL A 292 -6.23 19.11 -0.14
C VAL A 292 -6.45 20.61 0.04
N ALA A 293 -6.64 21.39 -1.04
CA ALA A 293 -6.88 22.82 -0.96
C ALA A 293 -8.18 23.14 -0.18
N LEU A 294 -9.27 22.42 -0.47
CA LEU A 294 -10.55 22.57 0.24
C LEU A 294 -10.36 22.48 1.76
N PHE A 295 -9.61 21.49 2.22
CA PHE A 295 -9.36 21.24 3.64
C PHE A 295 -8.27 22.11 4.29
N THR A 296 -7.38 22.69 3.49
CA THR A 296 -6.23 23.45 4.04
C THR A 296 -6.40 24.96 3.95
N THR A 297 -7.18 25.47 3.00
CA THR A 297 -7.31 26.93 2.77
C THR A 297 -8.72 27.46 3.00
N ARG A 298 -9.76 26.64 2.80
CA ARG A 298 -11.15 27.11 2.80
C ARG A 298 -11.90 26.82 4.10
N PHE A 299 -11.67 25.65 4.70
CA PHE A 299 -12.32 25.24 5.94
C PHE A 299 -11.34 24.45 6.83
N PRO A 300 -10.83 25.02 7.94
CA PRO A 300 -9.91 24.30 8.81
C PRO A 300 -10.57 23.06 9.42
N ALA A 301 -9.82 21.95 9.44
CA ALA A 301 -10.30 20.61 9.80
C ALA A 301 -10.84 20.50 11.24
N ARG A 302 -12.03 19.88 11.41
CA ARG A 302 -12.66 19.69 12.74
C ARG A 302 -13.13 18.27 13.06
N GLY A 303 -13.30 17.38 12.07
CA GLY A 303 -13.83 16.03 12.26
C GLY A 303 -12.97 14.90 11.70
N PHE A 304 -13.20 13.66 12.17
CA PHE A 304 -12.46 12.47 11.73
C PHE A 304 -12.61 12.19 10.22
N TRP A 305 -13.79 12.42 9.65
CA TRP A 305 -14.03 12.26 8.21
C TRP A 305 -13.20 13.24 7.35
N HIS A 306 -13.06 14.48 7.81
CA HIS A 306 -12.21 15.47 7.13
C HIS A 306 -10.74 15.02 7.13
N GLN A 307 -10.24 14.57 8.29
CA GLN A 307 -8.87 14.05 8.42
C GLN A 307 -8.65 12.79 7.57
N TRP A 308 -9.67 11.95 7.45
CA TRP A 308 -9.62 10.76 6.61
C TRP A 308 -9.48 11.08 5.13
N TRP A 309 -10.37 11.91 4.57
CA TRP A 309 -10.32 12.27 3.16
C TRP A 309 -9.10 13.12 2.81
N LEU A 310 -8.64 13.97 3.73
CA LEU A 310 -7.34 14.64 3.61
C LEU A 310 -6.20 13.61 3.54
N GLY A 311 -6.19 12.62 4.42
CA GLY A 311 -5.22 11.53 4.43
C GLY A 311 -5.20 10.73 3.12
N VAL A 312 -6.38 10.35 2.61
CA VAL A 312 -6.52 9.65 1.33
C VAL A 312 -5.98 10.51 0.18
N SER A 313 -6.32 11.80 0.14
CA SER A 313 -5.87 12.73 -0.90
C SER A 313 -4.34 12.89 -0.89
N LEU A 314 -3.76 13.09 0.30
CA LEU A 314 -2.32 13.22 0.47
C LEU A 314 -1.58 11.92 0.13
N TRP A 315 -2.16 10.77 0.48
CA TRP A 315 -1.61 9.46 0.15
C TRP A 315 -1.59 9.23 -1.36
N LYS A 316 -2.68 9.60 -2.07
CA LYS A 316 -2.77 9.54 -3.53
C LYS A 316 -1.81 10.50 -4.23
N LEU A 317 -1.48 11.63 -3.60
CA LEU A 317 -0.45 12.57 -4.05
C LEU A 317 0.97 12.16 -3.63
N GLU A 318 1.16 10.96 -3.08
CA GLU A 318 2.44 10.45 -2.56
C GLU A 318 3.08 11.31 -1.45
N ARG A 319 2.28 12.19 -0.82
CA ARG A 319 2.65 12.95 0.38
C ARG A 319 2.45 12.10 1.63
N PHE A 320 3.15 10.96 1.67
CA PHE A 320 2.92 9.89 2.64
C PHE A 320 3.06 10.32 4.11
N SER A 321 3.92 11.28 4.39
CA SER A 321 4.10 11.82 5.74
C SER A 321 2.87 12.58 6.23
N ASP A 322 2.42 13.55 5.44
CA ASP A 322 1.23 14.34 5.73
C ASP A 322 -0.01 13.44 5.76
N ALA A 323 -0.06 12.44 4.86
CA ALA A 323 -1.12 11.45 4.83
C ALA A 323 -1.21 10.67 6.15
N ARG A 324 -0.07 10.16 6.65
CA ARG A 324 -0.01 9.47 7.94
C ARG A 324 -0.45 10.35 9.09
N ILE A 325 -0.05 11.63 9.11
CA ILE A 325 -0.50 12.56 10.15
C ILE A 325 -2.02 12.68 10.13
N ALA A 326 -2.62 12.92 8.96
CA ALA A 326 -4.06 13.05 8.80
C ALA A 326 -4.78 11.75 9.19
N PHE A 327 -4.29 10.59 8.75
CA PHE A 327 -4.83 9.29 9.16
C PHE A 327 -4.71 9.04 10.67
N THR A 328 -3.57 9.34 11.29
CA THR A 328 -3.40 9.24 12.74
C THR A 328 -4.41 10.11 13.48
N GLN A 329 -4.67 11.34 13.03
CA GLN A 329 -5.72 12.18 13.63
C GLN A 329 -7.12 11.61 13.41
N ALA A 330 -7.42 11.12 12.22
CA ALA A 330 -8.69 10.44 11.94
C ALA A 330 -8.89 9.22 12.87
N ARG A 331 -7.84 8.42 13.09
CA ARG A 331 -7.83 7.25 13.98
C ARG A 331 -7.94 7.60 15.45
N ARG A 332 -7.33 8.69 15.89
CA ARG A 332 -7.45 9.22 17.26
C ARG A 332 -8.88 9.69 17.54
N LEU A 333 -9.51 10.32 16.56
CA LEU A 333 -10.89 10.81 16.66
C LEU A 333 -11.94 9.71 16.44
N ASN A 334 -11.64 8.64 15.70
CA ASN A 334 -12.57 7.52 15.50
C ASN A 334 -11.85 6.16 15.39
N PRO A 335 -12.13 5.21 16.31
CA PRO A 335 -11.52 3.88 16.37
C PRO A 335 -11.90 2.91 15.26
N TYR A 336 -12.78 3.26 14.33
CA TYR A 336 -13.22 2.37 13.25
C TYR A 336 -12.86 2.82 11.83
N MET A 337 -12.10 3.92 11.67
CA MET A 337 -11.82 4.47 10.32
C MET A 337 -11.20 3.48 9.32
N THR A 338 -10.42 2.49 9.79
CA THR A 338 -9.80 1.48 8.92
C THR A 338 -10.80 0.61 8.17
N VAL A 339 -12.06 0.52 8.62
CA VAL A 339 -13.10 -0.20 7.86
C VAL A 339 -13.26 0.37 6.44
N HIS A 340 -12.98 1.66 6.26
CA HIS A 340 -13.07 2.35 4.98
C HIS A 340 -11.81 2.20 4.11
N ALA A 341 -10.68 1.73 4.65
CA ALA A 341 -9.43 1.60 3.89
C ALA A 341 -9.48 0.49 2.84
N LYS A 342 -10.32 -0.53 3.03
CA LYS A 342 -10.55 -1.63 2.07
C LYS A 342 -10.95 -1.15 0.67
N ARG A 343 -11.54 0.04 0.56
CA ARG A 343 -11.91 0.68 -0.72
C ARG A 343 -10.72 1.13 -1.54
N PHE A 344 -9.55 1.26 -0.92
CA PHE A 344 -8.34 1.76 -1.53
C PHE A 344 -7.28 0.65 -1.52
N PRO A 345 -7.07 -0.06 -2.65
CA PRO A 345 -6.09 -1.12 -2.73
C PRO A 345 -4.71 -0.66 -2.23
N GLY A 346 -4.15 -1.37 -1.24
CA GLY A 346 -2.85 -1.08 -0.64
C GLY A 346 -2.86 -0.08 0.52
N LEU A 347 -3.98 0.61 0.79
CA LEU A 347 -4.06 1.56 1.91
C LEU A 347 -3.98 0.85 3.27
N ASP A 348 -4.55 -0.35 3.42
CA ASP A 348 -4.46 -1.14 4.66
C ASP A 348 -3.00 -1.43 5.06
N GLN A 349 -2.15 -1.77 4.09
CA GLN A 349 -0.72 -2.01 4.33
C GLN A 349 0.01 -0.72 4.72
N PHE A 350 -0.38 0.41 4.11
CA PHE A 350 0.17 1.71 4.43
C PHE A 350 -0.17 2.17 5.85
N LEU A 351 -1.38 1.86 6.33
CA LEU A 351 -1.88 2.20 7.65
C LEU A 351 -1.41 1.26 8.77
N ALA A 352 -0.88 0.08 8.45
CA ALA A 352 -0.46 -0.90 9.46
C ALA A 352 0.49 -0.34 10.54
N PRO A 353 1.46 0.55 10.25
CA PRO A 353 2.24 1.21 11.30
C PRO A 353 1.40 2.15 12.16
N THR A 354 0.54 2.99 11.55
CA THR A 354 -0.39 3.86 12.27
C THR A 354 -1.28 3.06 13.21
N GLU A 355 -1.78 1.89 12.79
CA GLU A 355 -2.58 1.02 13.65
C GLU A 355 -1.80 0.47 14.84
N ARG A 356 -0.53 0.09 14.66
CA ARG A 356 0.32 -0.34 15.76
C ARG A 356 0.55 0.78 16.76
N ASP A 357 0.81 1.99 16.28
CA ASP A 357 1.05 3.16 17.12
C ASP A 357 -0.21 3.53 17.92
N ILE A 358 -1.38 3.57 17.26
CA ILE A 358 -2.67 3.84 17.90
C ILE A 358 -3.04 2.76 18.91
N ALA A 359 -2.79 1.48 18.60
CA ALA A 359 -3.02 0.39 19.54
C ALA A 359 -2.13 0.50 20.79
N ALA A 360 -0.86 0.88 20.62
CA ALA A 360 0.06 1.13 21.72
C ALA A 360 -0.38 2.34 22.58
N GLU A 361 -0.80 3.44 21.94
CA GLU A 361 -1.36 4.61 22.62
C GLU A 361 -2.59 4.25 23.46
N ARG A 362 -3.52 3.47 22.91
CA ARG A 362 -4.75 3.04 23.60
C ARG A 362 -4.47 2.12 24.78
N LYS A 363 -3.56 1.16 24.59
CA LYS A 363 -3.13 0.26 25.68
C LYS A 363 -2.53 1.03 26.85
N ALA A 364 -1.75 2.08 26.56
CA ALA A 364 -1.11 2.90 27.58
C ALA A 364 -2.06 3.91 28.26
N GLY A 365 -3.15 4.32 27.60
CA GLY A 365 -4.13 5.29 28.10
C GLY A 365 -5.29 4.71 28.92
N SER A 366 -5.32 3.40 29.17
CA SER A 366 -6.35 2.69 29.97
C SER A 366 -7.81 2.81 29.46
N SER A 367 -8.06 3.26 28.23
CA SER A 367 -9.41 3.29 27.63
C SER A 367 -9.37 3.43 26.10
N GLU A 368 -10.19 2.66 25.38
CA GLU A 368 -10.34 2.75 23.92
C GLU A 368 -11.02 4.05 23.44
N SER A 369 -11.80 4.72 24.30
CA SER A 369 -12.68 5.85 23.93
C SER A 369 -12.16 7.25 24.30
N LYS A 370 -11.14 7.38 25.17
CA LYS A 370 -10.73 8.69 25.76
C LYS A 370 -9.70 9.50 24.96
N LEU A 371 -9.00 8.90 23.98
CA LEU A 371 -7.94 9.61 23.23
C LEU A 371 -8.46 10.74 22.32
N GLY A 372 -9.66 10.59 21.75
CA GLY A 372 -10.34 11.62 20.97
C GLY A 372 -10.98 12.70 21.85
N PHE A 373 -11.49 12.28 23.02
CA PHE A 373 -12.06 13.14 24.05
C PHE A 373 -11.04 14.20 24.54
N GLU A 374 -9.80 13.81 24.83
CA GLU A 374 -8.74 14.74 25.29
C GLU A 374 -8.35 15.81 24.27
N LEU A 375 -8.42 15.50 22.97
CA LEU A 375 -8.13 16.48 21.91
C LEU A 375 -9.20 17.53 21.78
N ALA A 376 -10.44 17.09 21.90
CA ALA A 376 -11.60 17.90 21.61
C ALA A 376 -11.95 18.81 22.77
N THR A 377 -11.69 18.41 24.02
CA THR A 377 -11.98 19.21 25.23
C THR A 377 -11.05 20.40 25.43
N HIS A 378 -9.93 20.47 24.70
CA HIS A 378 -9.08 21.64 24.71
C HIS A 378 -9.61 22.76 23.83
N LEU A 379 -9.48 23.99 24.34
CA LEU A 379 -9.86 25.19 23.61
C LEU A 379 -9.17 25.30 22.24
N PHE A 380 -7.95 24.77 22.14
CA PHE A 380 -7.21 24.62 20.89
C PHE A 380 -6.88 23.15 20.65
N THR A 381 -7.38 22.60 19.56
CA THR A 381 -6.91 21.31 19.03
C THR A 381 -5.44 21.44 18.61
N VAL A 382 -4.70 20.33 18.53
CA VAL A 382 -3.31 20.32 18.01
C VAL A 382 -3.22 21.04 16.65
N ALA A 383 -4.21 20.87 15.77
CA ALA A 383 -4.23 21.51 14.46
C ALA A 383 -4.35 23.05 14.55
N GLU A 384 -5.11 23.56 15.51
CA GLU A 384 -5.25 25.00 15.73
C GLU A 384 -3.99 25.58 16.38
N ILE A 385 -3.33 24.84 17.29
CA ILE A 385 -2.01 25.22 17.82
C ILE A 385 -0.98 25.28 16.69
N GLU A 386 -0.95 24.30 15.79
CA GLU A 386 -0.06 24.30 14.62
C GLU A 386 -0.37 25.44 13.64
N THR A 387 -1.62 25.90 13.58
CA THR A 387 -1.97 27.10 12.79
C THR A 387 -1.32 28.36 13.38
N LEU A 388 -1.18 28.46 14.69
CA LEU A 388 -0.43 29.55 15.35
C LEU A 388 1.05 29.48 14.97
N VAL A 389 1.65 28.29 14.94
CA VAL A 389 3.04 28.07 14.50
C VAL A 389 3.24 28.54 13.05
N ARG A 390 2.33 28.15 12.14
CA ARG A 390 2.38 28.58 10.72
C ARG A 390 2.23 30.09 10.52
N ARG A 391 1.59 30.79 11.48
CA ARG A 391 1.44 32.26 11.49
C ARG A 391 2.54 32.96 12.29
N PHE A 392 3.60 32.24 12.65
CA PHE A 392 4.73 32.70 13.46
C PHE A 392 4.35 33.23 14.85
N GLN A 393 3.20 32.81 15.40
CA GLN A 393 2.76 33.14 16.77
C GLN A 393 3.29 32.11 17.77
N PHE A 394 4.62 31.93 17.81
CA PHE A 394 5.26 30.82 18.52
C PHE A 394 5.05 30.85 20.03
N ALA A 395 5.15 32.03 20.67
CA ALA A 395 4.97 32.16 22.11
C ALA A 395 3.56 31.73 22.55
N ARG A 396 2.54 32.13 21.77
CA ARG A 396 1.15 31.70 22.00
C ARG A 396 0.98 30.20 21.76
N ALA A 397 1.57 29.66 20.68
CA ALA A 397 1.53 28.23 20.40
C ALA A 397 2.16 27.39 21.52
N ALA A 398 3.30 27.82 22.05
CA ALA A 398 3.95 27.18 23.20
C ALA A 398 3.04 27.17 24.44
N ALA A 399 2.39 28.30 24.75
CA ALA A 399 1.48 28.40 25.89
C ALA A 399 0.25 27.46 25.74
N GLU A 400 -0.29 27.28 24.53
CA GLU A 400 -1.37 26.32 24.32
C GLU A 400 -0.89 24.86 24.41
N TYR A 401 0.32 24.55 23.94
CA TYR A 401 0.91 23.22 24.15
C TYR A 401 1.15 22.90 25.64
N GLU A 402 1.56 23.88 26.44
CA GLU A 402 1.75 23.73 27.89
C GLU A 402 0.43 23.42 28.62
N LYS A 403 -0.69 23.97 28.14
CA LYS A 403 -2.03 23.64 28.66
C LYS A 403 -2.52 22.27 28.18
N LEU A 404 -2.20 21.89 26.94
CA LEU A 404 -2.58 20.62 26.34
C LEU A 404 -1.87 19.43 26.99
N GLN A 405 -0.55 19.52 27.16
CA GLN A 405 0.31 18.44 27.64
C GLN A 405 -0.21 17.70 28.90
N PRO A 406 -0.63 18.37 30.00
CA PRO A 406 -1.04 17.69 31.22
C PRO A 406 -2.34 16.88 31.10
N THR A 407 -3.23 17.20 30.16
CA THR A 407 -4.52 16.49 30.05
C THR A 407 -4.41 15.19 29.26
N LEU A 408 -3.32 15.00 28.53
CA LEU A 408 -3.13 13.81 27.73
C LEU A 408 -3.04 12.60 28.67
N LEU A 409 -3.60 11.45 28.32
CA LEU A 409 -3.43 10.23 29.13
C LEU A 409 -2.31 9.35 28.58
N SER A 410 -2.15 9.29 27.26
CA SER A 410 -1.11 8.48 26.61
C SER A 410 0.31 9.02 26.90
N PRO A 411 1.21 8.23 27.52
CA PRO A 411 2.61 8.61 27.74
C PRO A 411 3.37 8.89 26.44
N VAL A 412 3.09 8.11 25.39
CA VAL A 412 3.67 8.30 24.05
C VAL A 412 3.29 9.68 23.52
N ARG A 413 2.01 10.02 23.64
CA ARG A 413 1.49 11.30 23.17
C ARG A 413 1.97 12.49 23.99
N LYS A 414 2.11 12.32 25.31
CA LYS A 414 2.78 13.31 26.17
C LYS A 414 4.20 13.57 25.67
N ALA A 415 4.97 12.52 25.37
CA ALA A 415 6.32 12.67 24.85
C ALA A 415 6.33 13.40 23.49
N GLU A 416 5.40 13.09 22.57
CA GLU A 416 5.27 13.82 21.30
C GLU A 416 5.00 15.31 21.50
N VAL A 417 4.00 15.65 22.33
CA VAL A 417 3.66 17.05 22.62
C VAL A 417 4.77 17.78 23.35
N THR A 418 5.50 17.09 24.24
CA THR A 418 6.67 17.63 24.93
C THR A 418 7.78 17.96 23.94
N ALA A 419 8.10 17.05 23.02
CA ALA A 419 9.10 17.27 21.99
C ALA A 419 8.70 18.44 21.07
N ARG A 420 7.42 18.50 20.68
CA ARG A 420 6.91 19.59 19.84
C ARG A 420 6.92 20.94 20.56
N LEU A 421 6.55 20.99 21.83
CA LEU A 421 6.63 22.19 22.66
C LEU A 421 8.06 22.73 22.71
N GLU A 422 9.07 21.87 22.86
CA GLU A 422 10.48 22.27 22.84
C GLU A 422 10.93 22.81 21.47
N GLU A 423 10.44 22.23 20.37
CA GLU A 423 10.65 22.77 19.02
C GLU A 423 10.05 24.19 18.92
N VAL A 424 8.79 24.39 19.32
CA VAL A 424 8.10 25.68 19.24
C VAL A 424 8.74 26.74 20.15
N ARG A 425 9.22 26.36 21.34
CA ARG A 425 10.02 27.24 22.23
C ARG A 425 11.31 27.68 21.56
N GLY A 426 11.97 26.79 20.81
CA GLY A 426 13.13 27.14 19.99
C GLY A 426 12.80 28.15 18.88
N MET A 427 11.63 28.01 18.23
CA MET A 427 11.15 28.98 17.23
C MET A 427 10.86 30.34 17.86
N ALA A 428 10.23 30.36 19.04
CA ALA A 428 9.98 31.58 19.81
C ALA A 428 11.29 32.29 20.17
N GLY A 429 12.30 31.56 20.66
CA GLY A 429 13.61 32.14 20.98
C GLY A 429 14.33 32.71 19.76
N ALA A 430 14.19 32.10 18.58
CA ALA A 430 14.72 32.66 17.33
C ALA A 430 14.02 33.98 16.94
N LEU A 431 12.68 34.05 17.10
CA LEU A 431 11.91 35.27 16.87
C LEU A 431 12.29 36.38 17.86
N ASP A 432 12.45 36.05 19.15
CA ASP A 432 12.84 37.02 20.18
C ASP A 432 14.19 37.67 19.87
N LYS A 433 15.15 36.90 19.36
CA LYS A 433 16.45 37.43 18.91
C LYS A 433 16.33 38.35 17.69
N LEU A 434 15.47 37.99 16.73
CA LEU A 434 15.18 38.85 15.58
C LEU A 434 14.51 40.16 16.03
N VAL A 435 13.53 40.09 16.92
CA VAL A 435 12.83 41.25 17.49
C VAL A 435 13.82 42.15 18.24
N ALA A 436 14.69 41.57 19.07
CA ALA A 436 15.74 42.30 19.77
C ALA A 436 16.70 43.00 18.79
N ALA A 437 17.10 42.32 17.70
CA ALA A 437 17.97 42.89 16.68
C ALA A 437 17.32 44.06 15.93
N VAL A 438 16.04 43.93 15.56
CA VAL A 438 15.27 45.03 14.93
C VAL A 438 15.20 46.24 15.87
N ASN A 439 14.89 46.01 17.14
CA ASN A 439 14.72 47.08 18.14
C ASN A 439 16.06 47.74 18.54
N ALA A 440 17.16 46.99 18.52
CA ALA A 440 18.49 47.51 18.85
C ALA A 440 19.14 48.29 17.71
N LYS A 441 18.81 47.98 16.45
CA LYS A 441 19.39 48.59 15.24
C LYS A 441 18.30 49.09 14.30
N SER A 442 17.45 50.00 14.80
CA SER A 442 16.38 50.60 14.01
C SER A 442 16.92 51.16 12.68
N GLY A 443 16.38 50.71 11.54
CA GLY A 443 16.85 51.15 10.22
C GLY A 443 17.83 50.21 9.50
N ALA A 444 18.38 49.19 10.17
CA ALA A 444 19.45 48.35 9.62
C ALA A 444 18.97 47.08 8.91
N ILE A 445 17.76 46.59 9.22
CA ILE A 445 17.22 45.35 8.67
C ILE A 445 16.24 45.70 7.56
N ARG A 446 16.53 45.23 6.33
CA ARG A 446 15.70 45.47 5.15
C ARG A 446 15.10 44.17 4.64
N ILE A 447 13.81 44.21 4.29
CA ILE A 447 13.08 43.09 3.69
C ILE A 447 12.50 43.51 2.34
N LYS A 448 12.43 42.58 1.39
CA LYS A 448 11.74 42.83 0.12
C LYS A 448 10.27 42.47 0.26
N ALA A 449 9.39 43.39 -0.11
CA ALA A 449 7.97 43.15 -0.30
C ALA A 449 7.61 43.50 -1.75
N GLY A 450 7.57 42.49 -2.62
CA GLY A 450 7.38 42.69 -4.05
C GLY A 450 8.54 43.47 -4.68
N LYS A 451 8.27 44.65 -5.24
CA LYS A 451 9.27 45.54 -5.85
C LYS A 451 9.88 46.56 -4.88
N SER A 452 9.43 46.59 -3.62
CA SER A 452 9.80 47.61 -2.66
C SER A 452 10.68 47.05 -1.55
N ASP A 453 11.66 47.86 -1.11
CA ASP A 453 12.47 47.57 0.07
C ASP A 453 11.83 48.24 1.30
N LEU A 454 11.49 47.43 2.30
CA LEU A 454 10.97 47.90 3.59
C LEU A 454 12.11 47.89 4.60
N THR A 455 12.26 48.97 5.36
CA THR A 455 13.23 49.05 6.44
C THR A 455 12.53 48.88 7.79
N LEU A 456 12.89 47.86 8.55
CA LEU A 456 12.28 47.58 9.85
C LEU A 456 12.79 48.56 10.91
N THR A 457 11.88 49.10 11.70
CA THR A 457 12.18 50.12 12.71
C THR A 457 11.91 49.66 14.14
N ARG A 458 10.86 48.86 14.33
CA ARG A 458 10.49 48.26 15.63
C ARG A 458 9.80 46.92 15.39
N ALA A 459 9.85 45.99 16.35
CA ALA A 459 9.10 44.76 16.29
C ALA A 459 8.64 44.28 17.68
N ASP A 460 7.60 43.45 17.67
CA ASP A 460 7.12 42.61 18.76
C ASP A 460 6.91 41.16 18.26
N ASP A 461 6.37 40.28 19.10
CA ASP A 461 6.13 38.87 18.79
C ASP A 461 5.03 38.64 17.74
N ARG A 462 4.27 39.67 17.35
CA ARG A 462 3.13 39.57 16.42
C ARG A 462 3.38 40.31 15.11
N ALA A 463 4.11 41.41 15.14
CA ALA A 463 4.27 42.32 14.03
C ALA A 463 5.54 43.16 14.11
N PHE A 464 5.87 43.82 13.02
CA PHE A 464 6.93 44.82 12.94
C PHE A 464 6.44 46.10 12.30
N ASP A 465 7.03 47.20 12.73
CA ASP A 465 6.91 48.52 12.13
C ASP A 465 8.01 48.68 11.07
N PHE A 466 7.68 49.36 9.97
CA PHE A 466 8.60 49.57 8.87
C PHE A 466 8.44 50.96 8.23
N THR A 467 9.47 51.38 7.51
CA THR A 467 9.47 52.55 6.62
C THR A 467 9.70 52.15 5.17
N ILE A 468 9.09 52.87 4.24
CA ILE A 468 9.22 52.75 2.79
C ILE A 468 9.23 54.15 2.18
N THR A 469 9.71 54.31 0.95
CA THR A 469 9.58 55.55 0.19
C THR A 469 8.11 55.99 0.12
N GLY A 470 7.75 57.06 0.84
CA GLY A 470 6.39 57.61 0.91
C GLY A 470 5.60 57.34 2.20
N GLY A 471 6.15 56.62 3.19
CA GLY A 471 5.47 56.47 4.50
C GLY A 471 6.03 55.39 5.43
N SER A 472 5.31 55.15 6.52
CA SER A 472 5.56 54.09 7.50
C SER A 472 4.32 53.23 7.72
N GLY A 473 4.48 51.99 8.15
CA GLY A 473 3.37 51.08 8.44
C GLY A 473 3.72 50.02 9.47
N LYS A 474 2.73 49.23 9.86
CA LYS A 474 2.87 48.04 10.72
C LYS A 474 2.40 46.81 9.96
N PHE A 475 3.17 45.73 10.00
CA PHE A 475 2.90 44.50 9.25
C PHE A 475 3.02 43.27 10.15
N PRO A 476 2.03 42.35 10.16
CA PRO A 476 2.14 41.12 10.93
C PRO A 476 3.18 40.17 10.36
N TRP A 477 3.92 39.46 11.22
CA TRP A 477 4.88 38.43 10.79
C TRP A 477 4.21 37.35 9.93
N ALA A 478 2.95 37.00 10.24
CA ALA A 478 2.17 35.96 9.56
C ALA A 478 2.03 36.13 8.03
N TYR A 479 2.27 37.33 7.49
CA TYR A 479 2.21 37.61 6.05
C TYR A 479 3.58 37.66 5.38
N VAL A 480 4.67 37.48 6.13
CA VAL A 480 6.02 37.36 5.58
C VAL A 480 6.19 35.99 4.97
N ALA A 481 6.82 35.92 3.79
CA ALA A 481 7.11 34.64 3.16
C ALA A 481 7.99 33.78 4.09
N PRO A 482 7.64 32.49 4.31
CA PRO A 482 8.41 31.50 5.05
C PRO A 482 9.94 31.61 4.97
N LEU A 483 10.46 31.58 3.75
CA LEU A 483 11.89 31.56 3.50
C LEU A 483 12.57 32.90 3.86
N ASP A 484 11.85 34.01 3.72
CA ASP A 484 12.38 35.33 4.07
C ASP A 484 12.38 35.54 5.58
N PHE A 485 11.33 35.08 6.28
CA PHE A 485 11.32 34.99 7.73
C PHE A 485 12.51 34.17 8.25
N PHE A 486 12.72 32.99 7.67
CA PHE A 486 13.85 32.12 8.02
C PHE A 486 15.19 32.82 7.84
N LYS A 487 15.45 33.46 6.69
CA LYS A 487 16.72 34.18 6.44
C LYS A 487 16.97 35.26 7.48
N LEU A 488 15.95 36.03 7.86
CA LEU A 488 16.05 37.09 8.86
C LEU A 488 16.39 36.54 10.25
N ALA A 489 15.67 35.51 10.68
CA ALA A 489 15.90 34.87 11.97
C ALA A 489 17.26 34.15 12.02
N ASN A 490 17.62 33.43 10.96
CA ASN A 490 18.88 32.68 10.86
C ASN A 490 20.13 33.58 10.71
N ALA A 491 19.96 34.84 10.32
CA ALA A 491 21.04 35.83 10.34
C ALA A 491 21.42 36.30 11.76
N GLN A 492 20.62 35.96 12.77
CA GLN A 492 20.90 36.31 14.16
C GLN A 492 21.83 35.28 14.82
N SER A 493 22.38 35.62 15.98
CA SER A 493 23.23 34.70 16.76
C SER A 493 22.37 33.63 17.46
N LEU A 494 21.99 32.59 16.71
CA LEU A 494 21.14 31.51 17.19
C LEU A 494 21.93 30.42 17.93
N ALA A 495 21.33 29.90 19.00
CA ALA A 495 21.81 28.69 19.66
C ALA A 495 21.47 27.46 18.78
N PRO A 496 22.20 26.33 18.90
CA PRO A 496 21.94 25.13 18.11
C PRO A 496 20.48 24.66 18.14
N LYS A 497 19.83 24.72 19.31
CA LYS A 497 18.42 24.35 19.48
C LYS A 497 17.42 25.25 18.73
N GLU A 498 17.74 26.54 18.57
CA GLU A 498 16.90 27.51 17.86
C GLU A 498 17.07 27.34 16.34
N ARG A 499 18.32 27.13 15.89
CA ARG A 499 18.60 26.82 14.47
C ARG A 499 17.97 25.49 14.05
N PHE A 500 18.01 24.48 14.91
CA PHE A 500 17.25 23.24 14.73
C PHE A 500 15.75 23.51 14.59
N ALA A 501 15.16 24.28 15.52
CA ALA A 501 13.74 24.62 15.49
C ALA A 501 13.33 25.37 14.21
N LEU A 502 14.17 26.28 13.70
CA LEU A 502 13.95 26.92 12.39
C LEU A 502 14.01 25.93 11.22
N GLY A 503 14.90 24.95 11.27
CA GLY A 503 14.94 23.84 10.30
C GLY A 503 13.66 23.00 10.32
N VAL A 504 13.11 22.73 11.51
CA VAL A 504 11.81 22.06 11.66
C VAL A 504 10.68 22.91 11.09
N LEU A 505 10.66 24.22 11.40
CA LEU A 505 9.68 25.17 10.88
C LEU A 505 9.65 25.20 9.35
N LEU A 506 10.82 25.26 8.69
CA LEU A 506 10.93 25.18 7.23
C LEU A 506 10.27 23.90 6.68
N TRP A 507 10.47 22.77 7.35
CA TRP A 507 9.84 21.52 6.94
C TRP A 507 8.31 21.54 7.17
N ASP A 508 7.84 22.19 8.24
CA ASP A 508 6.41 22.33 8.53
C ASP A 508 5.65 23.17 7.50
N ILE A 509 6.33 24.15 6.91
CA ILE A 509 5.76 25.09 5.93
C ILE A 509 6.08 24.73 4.47
N GLY A 510 6.70 23.56 4.24
CA GLY A 510 6.90 22.98 2.89
C GLY A 510 8.18 23.43 2.18
N GLU A 511 9.11 24.09 2.87
CA GLU A 511 10.42 24.48 2.35
C GLU A 511 11.45 23.34 2.53
N ASP A 512 11.09 22.15 2.01
CA ASP A 512 11.76 20.87 2.29
C ASP A 512 13.26 20.86 1.99
N ALA A 513 13.70 21.53 0.92
CA ALA A 513 15.10 21.57 0.53
C ALA A 513 15.95 22.36 1.53
N GLU A 514 15.48 23.55 1.92
CA GLU A 514 16.20 24.39 2.88
C GLU A 514 16.09 23.80 4.31
N ALA A 515 14.96 23.15 4.64
CA ALA A 515 14.81 22.41 5.88
C ALA A 515 15.86 21.31 6.03
N GLN A 516 15.99 20.45 5.01
CA GLN A 516 16.94 19.33 5.04
C GLN A 516 18.39 19.80 5.05
N LYS A 517 18.70 20.90 4.35
CA LYS A 517 20.00 21.55 4.43
C LYS A 517 20.29 22.12 5.82
N THR A 518 19.31 22.79 6.44
CA THR A 518 19.46 23.39 7.77
C THR A 518 19.61 22.33 8.86
N LEU A 519 18.88 21.22 8.75
CA LEU A 519 18.95 20.08 9.68
C LEU A 519 20.15 19.16 9.42
N GLY A 520 20.71 19.19 8.21
CA GLY A 520 21.83 18.36 7.75
C GLY A 520 23.21 18.80 8.23
N ASP A 521 23.32 19.95 8.88
CA ASP A 521 24.52 20.47 9.55
C ASP A 521 24.33 20.39 11.08
N PRO A 522 24.38 19.19 11.70
CA PRO A 522 24.31 19.07 13.14
C PRO A 522 25.69 19.45 13.69
N SER A 523 25.98 20.74 13.76
CA SER A 523 27.18 21.27 14.42
C SER A 523 27.24 20.96 15.92
N ALA A 524 26.33 20.14 16.44
CA ALA A 524 26.27 19.69 17.81
C ALA A 524 25.75 18.23 17.86
N LYS A 525 26.57 17.32 18.39
CA LYS A 525 26.35 15.86 18.47
C LYS A 525 25.08 15.49 19.26
N ASP A 526 24.63 16.39 20.14
CA ASP A 526 23.44 16.33 20.98
C ASP A 526 22.11 16.54 20.24
N LEU A 527 22.13 17.03 18.99
CA LEU A 527 20.91 17.24 18.19
C LEU A 527 20.64 16.11 17.20
N LYS A 528 21.56 15.16 17.00
CA LYS A 528 21.39 14.09 16.01
C LYS A 528 20.15 13.25 16.28
N GLU A 529 19.93 12.81 17.52
CA GLU A 529 18.75 12.01 17.89
C GLU A 529 17.44 12.78 17.66
N ARG A 530 17.45 14.10 17.89
CA ARG A 530 16.30 14.98 17.65
C ARG A 530 16.03 15.15 16.15
N VAL A 531 17.08 15.33 15.35
CA VAL A 531 16.99 15.35 13.88
C VAL A 531 16.45 14.02 13.37
N ASP A 532 16.98 12.89 13.84
CA ASP A 532 16.53 11.56 13.45
C ASP A 532 15.06 11.33 13.82
N ALA A 533 14.62 11.78 15.00
CA ALA A 533 13.22 11.72 15.41
C ALA A 533 12.30 12.61 14.56
N VAL A 534 12.72 13.84 14.23
CA VAL A 534 11.96 14.72 13.32
C VAL A 534 11.88 14.10 11.93
N VAL A 535 12.99 13.59 11.40
CA VAL A 535 13.03 12.96 10.08
C VAL A 535 12.15 11.71 10.06
N ALA A 536 12.21 10.84 11.07
CA ALA A 536 11.32 9.68 11.19
C ALA A 536 9.85 10.10 11.22
N ARG A 537 9.49 11.07 12.06
CA ARG A 537 8.13 11.63 12.13
C ARG A 537 7.68 12.22 10.79
N LYS A 538 8.54 13.01 10.15
CA LYS A 538 8.29 13.67 8.86
C LYS A 538 8.35 12.75 7.66
N ARG A 539 8.90 11.54 7.80
CA ARG A 539 8.88 10.52 6.74
C ARG A 539 7.87 9.42 7.02
N GLY A 540 7.28 9.41 8.23
CA GLY A 540 6.40 8.35 8.68
C GLY A 540 7.09 6.99 8.66
N ILE A 541 8.36 6.91 9.03
CA ILE A 541 9.06 5.63 9.17
C ILE A 541 9.80 5.60 10.50
N GLU A 542 10.04 4.39 11.01
CA GLU A 542 10.88 4.23 12.20
C GLU A 542 12.30 4.72 11.91
N ALA A 543 12.93 5.37 12.88
CA ALA A 543 14.31 5.80 12.74
C ALA A 543 15.20 4.55 12.59
N PRO A 544 15.99 4.43 11.50
CA PRO A 544 16.83 3.26 11.30
C PRO A 544 17.91 3.18 12.39
N LYS A 545 18.41 1.97 12.67
CA LYS A 545 19.53 1.77 13.60
C LYS A 545 20.75 2.57 13.11
N GLY A 546 21.21 3.54 13.90
CA GLY A 546 22.28 4.48 13.53
C GLY A 546 21.81 5.81 12.93
N GLY A 547 20.50 5.99 12.74
CA GLY A 547 19.87 7.22 12.27
C GLY A 547 19.90 7.41 10.76
N PHE A 548 19.29 8.51 10.31
CA PHE A 548 19.27 8.88 8.90
C PHE A 548 20.62 9.42 8.45
N VAL A 549 20.88 9.32 7.14
CA VAL A 549 22.08 9.86 6.49
C VAL A 549 21.69 10.79 5.36
N LEU A 550 22.48 11.83 5.13
CA LEU A 550 22.25 12.77 4.04
C LEU A 550 22.80 12.19 2.72
N HIS A 551 21.98 12.11 1.68
CA HIS A 551 22.37 11.75 0.32
C HIS A 551 21.78 12.78 -0.65
N LYS A 552 22.66 13.49 -1.39
CA LYS A 552 22.28 14.57 -2.33
C LYS A 552 21.30 15.59 -1.72
N GLY A 553 21.57 16.01 -0.48
CA GLY A 553 20.73 16.98 0.25
C GLY A 553 19.43 16.42 0.82
N ARG A 554 19.21 15.10 0.75
CA ARG A 554 18.02 14.43 1.30
C ARG A 554 18.36 13.46 2.43
N PHE A 555 17.58 13.45 3.52
CA PHE A 555 17.70 12.42 4.54
C PHE A 555 17.11 11.10 4.06
N VAL A 556 17.96 10.08 3.97
CA VAL A 556 17.63 8.71 3.53
C VAL A 556 18.05 7.71 4.61
N THR A 557 17.43 6.52 4.63
CA THR A 557 17.94 5.42 5.44
C THR A 557 19.27 4.90 4.86
N PRO A 558 20.12 4.23 5.65
CA PRO A 558 21.35 3.61 5.11
C PRO A 558 21.08 2.63 3.96
N GLU A 559 19.98 1.88 4.05
CA GLU A 559 19.52 0.98 2.98
C GLU A 559 19.09 1.77 1.73
N GLU A 560 18.30 2.82 1.90
CA GLU A 560 17.89 3.70 0.79
C GLU A 560 19.09 4.31 0.10
N LYS A 561 20.08 4.80 0.85
CA LYS A 561 21.33 5.32 0.29
C LYS A 561 22.01 4.26 -0.58
N THR A 562 22.13 3.04 -0.06
CA THR A 562 22.75 1.91 -0.77
C THR A 562 22.01 1.59 -2.07
N ASN A 563 20.68 1.56 -2.06
CA ASN A 563 19.88 1.24 -3.25
C ASN A 563 19.87 2.39 -4.26
N LEU A 564 19.83 3.65 -3.81
CA LEU A 564 19.97 4.82 -4.67
C LEU A 564 21.34 4.88 -5.34
N GLU A 565 22.41 4.52 -4.62
CA GLU A 565 23.77 4.41 -5.16
C GLU A 565 23.91 3.29 -6.20
N LYS A 566 23.08 2.24 -6.12
CA LYS A 566 22.94 1.19 -7.15
C LYS A 566 22.07 1.62 -8.34
N GLY A 567 21.56 2.85 -8.36
CA GLY A 567 20.69 3.36 -9.43
C GLY A 567 19.25 2.81 -9.39
N LEU A 568 18.83 2.23 -8.27
CA LEU A 568 17.47 1.76 -8.06
C LEU A 568 16.57 2.91 -7.63
N VAL A 569 15.29 2.82 -8.01
CA VAL A 569 14.24 3.76 -7.63
C VAL A 569 13.10 3.00 -6.97
N ARG A 570 12.38 3.67 -6.08
CA ARG A 570 11.21 3.06 -5.43
C ARG A 570 9.99 3.26 -6.31
N PHE A 571 9.25 2.19 -6.61
CA PHE A 571 7.97 2.24 -7.32
C PHE A 571 6.98 1.29 -6.63
N GLN A 572 5.82 1.82 -6.23
CA GLN A 572 4.79 1.07 -5.49
C GLN A 572 5.34 0.28 -4.28
N GLY A 573 6.28 0.88 -3.54
CA GLY A 573 6.88 0.29 -2.35
C GLY A 573 8.09 -0.61 -2.58
N GLN A 574 8.37 -1.04 -3.82
CA GLN A 574 9.49 -1.91 -4.18
C GLN A 574 10.67 -1.14 -4.80
N TRP A 575 11.89 -1.64 -4.60
CA TRP A 575 13.07 -1.15 -5.30
C TRP A 575 13.15 -1.80 -6.67
N VAL A 576 13.11 -0.99 -7.71
CA VAL A 576 13.15 -1.42 -9.09
C VAL A 576 14.19 -0.61 -9.85
N THR A 577 14.67 -1.14 -10.98
CA THR A 577 15.48 -0.32 -11.87
C THR A 577 14.63 0.78 -12.50
N THR A 578 15.26 1.86 -12.94
CA THR A 578 14.55 2.94 -13.64
C THR A 578 13.82 2.42 -14.89
N GLY A 579 14.41 1.45 -15.60
CA GLY A 579 13.78 0.82 -16.76
C GLY A 579 12.58 -0.06 -16.41
N ASP A 580 12.60 -0.75 -15.26
CA ASP A 580 11.47 -1.55 -14.82
C ASP A 580 10.33 -0.68 -14.29
N ARG A 581 10.65 0.46 -13.65
CA ARG A 581 9.65 1.47 -13.28
C ARG A 581 8.81 1.92 -14.47
N GLU A 582 9.44 2.19 -15.62
CA GLU A 582 8.71 2.61 -16.83
C GLU A 582 7.75 1.54 -17.33
N LYS A 583 8.15 0.26 -17.25
CA LYS A 583 7.31 -0.87 -17.67
C LYS A 583 6.16 -1.08 -16.69
N LEU A 584 6.43 -1.04 -15.40
CA LEU A 584 5.42 -1.12 -14.34
C LEU A 584 4.43 0.05 -14.41
N ALA A 585 4.90 1.26 -14.74
CA ALA A 585 4.04 2.43 -14.94
C ALA A 585 3.11 2.29 -16.16
N LYS A 586 3.50 1.50 -17.17
CA LYS A 586 2.66 1.12 -18.31
C LYS A 586 1.73 -0.05 -18.02
N GLY A 587 1.64 -0.51 -16.76
CA GLY A 587 0.79 -1.63 -16.35
C GLY A 587 1.33 -3.01 -16.76
N LEU A 588 2.58 -3.08 -17.21
CA LEU A 588 3.25 -4.35 -17.49
C LEU A 588 3.76 -4.96 -16.18
N ILE A 589 3.73 -6.27 -16.10
CA ILE A 589 4.21 -7.03 -14.95
C ILE A 589 5.12 -8.15 -15.43
N GLN A 590 6.03 -8.57 -14.57
CA GLN A 590 6.96 -9.64 -14.93
C GLN A 590 6.38 -11.01 -14.52
N VAL A 591 6.26 -11.93 -15.48
CA VAL A 591 5.87 -13.33 -15.26
C VAL A 591 6.94 -14.21 -15.90
N SER A 592 7.60 -15.05 -15.08
CA SER A 592 8.69 -15.93 -15.51
C SER A 592 9.78 -15.21 -16.33
N GLY A 593 10.17 -14.02 -15.88
CA GLY A 593 11.20 -13.19 -16.52
C GLY A 593 10.71 -12.31 -17.69
N LYS A 594 9.49 -12.52 -18.20
CA LYS A 594 8.94 -11.75 -19.33
C LYS A 594 7.96 -10.67 -18.88
N TRP A 595 7.98 -9.52 -19.54
CA TRP A 595 7.04 -8.42 -19.31
C TRP A 595 5.75 -8.69 -20.08
N VAL A 596 4.63 -8.77 -19.36
CA VAL A 596 3.30 -9.05 -19.92
C VAL A 596 2.27 -8.07 -19.36
N SER A 597 1.16 -7.87 -20.07
CA SER A 597 0.07 -7.04 -19.54
C SER A 597 -0.67 -7.73 -18.38
N GLY A 598 -1.42 -6.95 -17.59
CA GLY A 598 -2.29 -7.52 -16.56
C GLY A 598 -3.35 -8.50 -17.10
N GLU A 599 -3.73 -8.36 -18.37
CA GLU A 599 -4.68 -9.25 -19.06
C GLU A 599 -4.00 -10.54 -19.52
N GLU A 600 -2.79 -10.43 -20.06
CA GLU A 600 -1.94 -11.58 -20.39
C GLU A 600 -1.61 -12.41 -19.13
N LYS A 601 -1.44 -11.78 -17.97
CA LYS A 601 -1.30 -12.50 -16.68
C LYS A 601 -2.50 -13.38 -16.37
N LYS A 602 -3.73 -12.89 -16.59
CA LYS A 602 -4.95 -13.67 -16.35
C LYS A 602 -4.99 -14.89 -17.26
N LEU A 603 -4.66 -14.70 -18.55
CA LEU A 603 -4.60 -15.80 -19.52
C LEU A 603 -3.53 -16.84 -19.13
N LEU A 604 -2.35 -16.41 -18.72
CA LEU A 604 -1.30 -17.30 -18.22
C LEU A 604 -1.73 -18.06 -16.96
N ALA A 605 -2.41 -17.39 -16.02
CA ALA A 605 -2.94 -18.00 -14.79
C ALA A 605 -4.08 -18.99 -15.07
N MET A 606 -4.86 -18.78 -16.14
CA MET A 606 -5.87 -19.71 -16.64
C MET A 606 -5.27 -20.87 -17.46
N GLY A 607 -3.94 -20.96 -17.56
CA GLY A 607 -3.24 -22.05 -18.25
C GLY A 607 -3.06 -21.84 -19.76
N PHE A 608 -3.45 -20.70 -20.32
CA PHE A 608 -3.21 -20.41 -21.73
C PHE A 608 -1.72 -20.15 -21.99
N ARG A 609 -1.28 -20.42 -23.21
CA ARG A 609 0.07 -20.14 -23.70
C ARG A 609 -0.04 -19.37 -25.02
N LYS A 610 0.94 -18.50 -25.28
CA LYS A 610 1.01 -17.70 -26.51
C LYS A 610 2.06 -18.28 -27.44
N PHE A 611 1.70 -18.54 -28.69
CA PHE A 611 2.63 -18.96 -29.75
C PHE A 611 2.26 -18.25 -31.05
N LYS A 612 3.25 -17.64 -31.73
CA LYS A 612 3.06 -16.85 -32.96
C LYS A 612 1.88 -15.86 -32.84
N ASP A 613 1.85 -15.12 -31.74
CA ASP A 613 0.83 -14.13 -31.36
C ASP A 613 -0.61 -14.64 -31.14
N GLN A 614 -0.81 -15.95 -31.06
CA GLN A 614 -2.10 -16.55 -30.75
C GLN A 614 -2.10 -17.17 -29.36
N TRP A 615 -3.12 -16.85 -28.56
CA TRP A 615 -3.39 -17.51 -27.28
C TRP A 615 -4.13 -18.82 -27.53
N MET A 616 -3.65 -19.89 -26.90
CA MET A 616 -4.21 -21.23 -27.03
C MET A 616 -4.15 -21.95 -25.70
N SER A 617 -4.99 -22.98 -25.53
CA SER A 617 -4.99 -23.80 -24.31
C SER A 617 -3.64 -24.51 -24.13
N ALA A 618 -3.34 -24.99 -22.92
CA ALA A 618 -2.14 -25.77 -22.69
C ALA A 618 -2.08 -27.04 -23.57
N GLU A 619 -3.25 -27.65 -23.82
CA GLU A 619 -3.39 -28.83 -24.67
C GLU A 619 -3.10 -28.51 -26.14
N ASP A 620 -3.71 -27.45 -26.68
CA ASP A 620 -3.47 -26.99 -28.06
C ASP A 620 -2.02 -26.55 -28.26
N TYR A 621 -1.45 -25.85 -27.27
CA TYR A 621 -0.04 -25.46 -27.28
C TYR A 621 0.87 -26.68 -27.33
N SER A 622 0.64 -27.67 -26.47
CA SER A 622 1.41 -28.91 -26.45
C SER A 622 1.25 -29.72 -27.73
N ALA A 623 0.03 -29.83 -28.27
CA ALA A 623 -0.24 -30.54 -29.52
C ALA A 623 0.43 -29.85 -30.73
N LEU A 624 0.41 -28.51 -30.77
CA LEU A 624 1.02 -27.73 -31.85
C LEU A 624 2.55 -27.76 -31.78
N ARG A 625 3.13 -27.53 -30.61
CA ARG A 625 4.59 -27.56 -30.37
C ARG A 625 5.17 -28.97 -30.36
N GLY A 626 4.31 -29.99 -30.19
CA GLY A 626 4.63 -31.40 -30.36
C GLY A 626 4.89 -31.81 -31.80
N LYS A 627 4.56 -30.96 -32.79
CA LYS A 627 4.95 -31.16 -34.20
C LYS A 627 6.37 -30.63 -34.41
N TRP A 628 7.22 -31.40 -35.09
CA TRP A 628 8.62 -31.05 -35.30
C TRP A 628 8.84 -29.66 -35.93
N ASP A 629 7.98 -29.23 -36.85
CA ASP A 629 8.04 -27.91 -37.50
C ASP A 629 7.85 -26.73 -36.53
N ASN A 630 7.24 -26.97 -35.37
CA ASN A 630 7.04 -25.98 -34.31
C ASN A 630 7.77 -26.40 -33.02
N ALA A 631 8.82 -27.21 -33.12
CA ALA A 631 9.59 -27.67 -31.97
C ALA A 631 10.10 -26.51 -31.08
N PHE A 632 10.40 -26.81 -29.84
CA PHE A 632 11.15 -25.94 -28.94
C PHE A 632 12.61 -25.89 -29.37
N GLU A 633 13.22 -24.73 -29.24
CA GLU A 633 14.62 -24.49 -29.58
C GLU A 633 15.28 -23.74 -28.43
N GLU A 634 16.48 -24.17 -28.04
CA GLU A 634 17.30 -23.54 -27.01
C GLU A 634 18.75 -23.44 -27.52
N ASP A 635 19.43 -22.38 -27.12
CA ASP A 635 20.80 -22.08 -27.53
C ASP A 635 21.64 -21.89 -26.27
N THR A 636 22.74 -22.65 -26.14
CA THR A 636 23.62 -22.60 -24.97
C THR A 636 25.03 -22.15 -25.37
N ALA A 637 26.02 -22.23 -24.48
CA ALA A 637 27.39 -21.89 -24.85
C ALA A 637 27.93 -22.86 -25.92
N HIS A 638 27.67 -24.16 -25.76
CA HIS A 638 28.27 -25.22 -26.58
C HIS A 638 27.26 -25.95 -27.48
N TYR A 639 25.95 -25.82 -27.23
CA TYR A 639 24.92 -26.59 -27.91
C TYR A 639 23.81 -25.74 -28.54
N ARG A 640 23.23 -26.29 -29.61
CA ARG A 640 21.90 -25.94 -30.15
C ARG A 640 20.98 -27.12 -29.91
N ILE A 641 19.85 -26.88 -29.30
CA ILE A 641 18.90 -27.96 -28.94
C ILE A 641 17.60 -27.69 -29.65
N ARG A 642 17.05 -28.72 -30.29
CA ARG A 642 15.70 -28.70 -30.84
C ARG A 642 14.93 -29.94 -30.39
N SER A 643 13.75 -29.74 -29.81
CA SER A 643 12.92 -30.82 -29.29
C SER A 643 11.43 -30.55 -29.43
N ASN A 644 10.66 -31.57 -29.77
CA ASN A 644 9.19 -31.52 -29.72
C ASN A 644 8.60 -32.28 -28.52
N GLU A 645 9.42 -32.61 -27.51
CA GLU A 645 8.98 -33.29 -26.27
C GLU A 645 8.14 -32.35 -25.40
N SER A 646 8.76 -31.33 -24.81
CA SER A 646 8.08 -30.25 -24.08
C SER A 646 9.01 -29.05 -23.87
N GLU A 647 8.44 -27.89 -23.54
CA GLU A 647 9.22 -26.68 -23.24
C GLU A 647 10.13 -26.90 -22.01
N GLU A 648 9.59 -27.53 -20.97
CA GLU A 648 10.33 -27.82 -19.75
C GLU A 648 11.49 -28.79 -20.03
N PHE A 649 11.22 -29.87 -20.76
CA PHE A 649 12.26 -30.82 -21.17
C PHE A 649 13.42 -30.13 -21.89
N THR A 650 13.10 -29.27 -22.85
CA THR A 650 14.10 -28.60 -23.69
C THR A 650 15.00 -27.69 -22.86
N LYS A 651 14.43 -26.91 -21.92
CA LYS A 651 15.18 -26.03 -21.02
C LYS A 651 16.05 -26.79 -20.05
N GLN A 652 15.51 -27.85 -19.46
CA GLN A 652 16.27 -28.66 -18.50
C GLN A 652 17.39 -29.44 -19.20
N LEU A 653 17.14 -29.96 -20.41
CA LEU A 653 18.17 -30.57 -21.24
C LEU A 653 19.29 -29.57 -21.53
N ALA A 654 18.95 -28.31 -21.87
CA ALA A 654 19.92 -27.25 -22.12
C ALA A 654 20.85 -26.98 -20.94
N LYS A 655 20.29 -26.94 -19.73
CA LYS A 655 21.09 -26.83 -18.50
C LYS A 655 21.95 -28.07 -18.28
N LEU A 656 21.34 -29.25 -18.40
CA LEU A 656 22.00 -30.53 -18.14
C LEU A 656 23.21 -30.75 -19.05
N VAL A 657 23.08 -30.52 -20.37
CA VAL A 657 24.19 -30.75 -21.31
C VAL A 657 25.36 -29.79 -21.13
N GLU A 658 25.12 -28.59 -20.60
CA GLU A 658 26.19 -27.65 -20.24
C GLU A 658 26.95 -28.09 -18.99
N VAL A 659 26.24 -28.61 -17.98
CA VAL A 659 26.90 -29.25 -16.83
C VAL A 659 27.67 -30.49 -17.30
N ALA A 660 27.06 -31.33 -18.14
CA ALA A 660 27.68 -32.51 -18.72
C ALA A 660 28.94 -32.15 -19.51
N TYR A 661 28.91 -31.06 -20.29
CA TYR A 661 30.08 -30.54 -21.01
C TYR A 661 31.25 -30.22 -20.06
N GLY A 662 30.96 -29.58 -18.93
CA GLY A 662 31.95 -29.31 -17.89
C GLY A 662 32.57 -30.59 -17.32
N GLU A 663 31.74 -31.62 -17.11
CA GLU A 663 32.20 -32.94 -16.65
C GLU A 663 33.03 -33.67 -17.73
N TYR A 664 32.60 -33.65 -18.99
CA TYR A 664 33.37 -34.21 -20.10
C TYR A 664 34.75 -33.54 -20.20
N ARG A 665 34.76 -32.21 -20.17
CA ARG A 665 35.99 -31.42 -20.23
C ARG A 665 36.93 -31.78 -19.08
N THR A 666 36.41 -31.89 -17.87
CA THR A 666 37.19 -32.27 -16.68
C THR A 666 37.75 -33.69 -16.83
N PHE A 667 36.91 -34.64 -17.24
CA PHE A 667 37.27 -36.05 -17.42
C PHE A 667 38.35 -36.25 -18.50
N TYR A 668 38.35 -35.45 -19.55
CA TYR A 668 39.34 -35.51 -20.64
C TYR A 668 40.52 -34.55 -20.48
N GLY A 669 40.76 -34.05 -19.27
CA GLY A 669 41.95 -33.26 -18.93
C GLY A 669 41.95 -31.86 -19.52
N GLY A 670 40.77 -31.25 -19.69
CA GLY A 670 40.61 -29.90 -20.21
C GLY A 670 40.65 -29.77 -21.73
N ARG A 671 40.75 -30.88 -22.47
CA ARG A 671 40.68 -30.89 -23.95
C ARG A 671 39.32 -30.41 -24.42
N GLU A 672 39.31 -29.67 -25.52
CA GLU A 672 38.09 -29.11 -26.13
C GLU A 672 37.76 -29.80 -27.47
N PRO A 673 36.47 -29.99 -27.82
CA PRO A 673 36.02 -30.49 -29.11
C PRO A 673 36.61 -29.72 -30.30
N LYS A 674 37.13 -30.44 -31.30
CA LYS A 674 37.64 -29.86 -32.56
C LYS A 674 36.48 -29.57 -33.53
N ILE A 675 35.74 -28.50 -33.27
CA ILE A 675 34.70 -27.96 -34.16
C ILE A 675 35.10 -26.57 -34.68
N ALA A 676 34.51 -26.11 -35.79
CA ALA A 676 34.86 -24.82 -36.37
C ALA A 676 34.55 -23.66 -35.40
N ALA A 677 35.35 -22.59 -35.43
CA ALA A 677 35.13 -21.43 -34.59
C ALA A 677 33.72 -20.84 -34.84
N LYS A 678 32.93 -20.68 -33.76
CA LYS A 678 31.50 -20.26 -33.74
C LYS A 678 30.48 -21.37 -34.07
N GLU A 679 30.90 -22.59 -34.36
CA GLU A 679 30.00 -23.72 -34.48
C GLU A 679 29.63 -24.28 -33.10
N LYS A 680 28.44 -24.87 -32.98
CA LYS A 680 27.94 -25.54 -31.78
C LYS A 680 27.53 -26.97 -32.13
N MET A 681 27.63 -27.88 -31.17
CA MET A 681 27.06 -29.21 -31.31
C MET A 681 25.52 -29.11 -31.29
N THR A 682 24.83 -29.97 -32.02
CA THR A 682 23.37 -29.90 -32.17
C THR A 682 22.72 -31.15 -31.58
N LEU A 683 21.69 -30.98 -30.75
CA LEU A 683 20.88 -32.06 -30.21
C LEU A 683 19.47 -32.01 -30.78
N TYR A 684 19.05 -33.09 -31.43
CA TYR A 684 17.68 -33.33 -31.86
C TYR A 684 17.03 -34.37 -30.97
N ALA A 685 16.02 -33.94 -30.21
CA ALA A 685 15.33 -34.80 -29.24
C ALA A 685 13.85 -34.94 -29.63
N PHE A 686 13.50 -36.08 -30.22
CA PHE A 686 12.18 -36.36 -30.76
C PHE A 686 11.24 -36.99 -29.72
N ARG A 687 10.00 -36.49 -29.68
CA ARG A 687 8.94 -37.02 -28.83
C ARG A 687 8.46 -38.39 -29.28
N THR A 688 8.41 -38.59 -30.60
CA THR A 688 7.78 -39.78 -31.20
C THR A 688 8.77 -40.56 -32.04
N TYR A 689 8.55 -41.88 -32.12
CA TYR A 689 9.31 -42.73 -33.03
C TYR A 689 9.14 -42.31 -34.48
N GLU A 690 7.97 -41.80 -34.89
CA GLU A 690 7.72 -41.44 -36.27
C GLU A 690 8.57 -40.24 -36.74
N ASP A 691 8.76 -39.22 -35.89
CA ASP A 691 9.65 -38.10 -36.20
C ASP A 691 11.11 -38.55 -36.30
N TYR A 692 11.53 -39.43 -35.38
CA TYR A 692 12.86 -40.04 -35.38
C TYR A 692 13.10 -40.90 -36.62
N ARG A 693 12.16 -41.79 -36.97
CA ARG A 693 12.19 -42.66 -38.15
C ARG A 693 12.30 -41.84 -39.43
N ARG A 694 11.53 -40.75 -39.54
CA ARG A 694 11.61 -39.81 -40.67
C ARG A 694 12.99 -39.19 -40.77
N TYR A 695 13.53 -38.68 -39.67
CA TYR A 695 14.89 -38.14 -39.64
C TYR A 695 15.92 -39.17 -40.12
N CYS A 696 15.86 -40.40 -39.59
CA CYS A 696 16.79 -41.47 -39.97
C CYS A 696 16.68 -41.81 -41.47
N THR A 697 15.45 -41.91 -41.99
CA THR A 697 15.21 -42.19 -43.42
C THR A 697 15.75 -41.05 -44.30
N ASP A 698 15.45 -39.80 -43.96
CA ASP A 698 15.86 -38.61 -44.71
C ASP A 698 17.39 -38.43 -44.72
N LYS A 699 18.06 -38.83 -43.64
CA LYS A 699 19.52 -38.78 -43.50
C LYS A 699 20.23 -40.07 -43.90
N LYS A 700 19.51 -41.08 -44.41
CA LYS A 700 20.04 -42.40 -44.80
C LYS A 700 20.79 -43.11 -43.66
N ALA A 701 20.26 -42.99 -42.45
CA ALA A 701 20.78 -43.59 -41.22
C ALA A 701 19.97 -44.83 -40.80
N ASP A 702 19.59 -45.69 -41.76
CA ASP A 702 18.67 -46.82 -41.54
C ASP A 702 19.15 -47.82 -40.47
N ALA A 703 20.48 -47.95 -40.30
CA ALA A 703 21.07 -48.80 -39.25
C ALA A 703 20.72 -48.35 -37.82
N GLN A 704 20.26 -47.11 -37.63
CA GLN A 704 19.94 -46.52 -36.33
C GLN A 704 18.45 -46.60 -35.97
N LEU A 705 17.62 -47.20 -36.83
CA LEU A 705 16.16 -47.27 -36.63
C LEU A 705 15.73 -47.97 -35.34
N ASN A 706 16.56 -48.85 -34.79
CA ASN A 706 16.28 -49.58 -33.54
C ASN A 706 16.88 -48.90 -32.29
N ALA A 707 17.77 -47.93 -32.48
CA ALA A 707 18.45 -47.21 -31.40
C ALA A 707 17.52 -46.21 -30.69
N ALA A 708 17.81 -45.91 -29.43
CA ALA A 708 17.13 -44.84 -28.68
C ALA A 708 17.69 -43.45 -29.05
N GLY A 709 18.96 -43.42 -29.45
CA GLY A 709 19.64 -42.28 -30.02
C GLY A 709 20.94 -42.74 -30.68
N PHE A 710 21.61 -41.79 -31.33
CA PHE A 710 22.95 -41.96 -31.86
C PHE A 710 23.63 -40.60 -32.01
N ALA A 711 24.95 -40.60 -31.85
CA ALA A 711 25.84 -39.57 -32.35
C ALA A 711 26.61 -40.09 -33.58
N SER A 712 26.86 -39.23 -34.56
CA SER A 712 27.70 -39.60 -35.69
C SER A 712 29.10 -39.02 -35.57
N SER A 713 30.10 -39.79 -35.98
CA SER A 713 31.48 -39.31 -36.04
C SER A 713 31.71 -38.26 -37.14
N ASP A 714 30.87 -38.25 -38.19
CA ASP A 714 30.98 -37.38 -39.37
C ASP A 714 30.22 -36.05 -39.27
N SER A 715 29.41 -35.84 -38.21
CA SER A 715 28.57 -34.65 -38.07
C SER A 715 28.46 -34.19 -36.62
N ASN A 716 28.22 -32.89 -36.41
CA ASN A 716 28.12 -32.29 -35.07
C ASN A 716 26.75 -32.52 -34.42
N VAL A 717 26.10 -33.64 -34.73
CA VAL A 717 24.68 -33.86 -34.41
C VAL A 717 24.52 -35.10 -33.54
N VAL A 718 23.80 -34.92 -32.44
CA VAL A 718 23.20 -35.96 -31.60
C VAL A 718 21.72 -36.04 -31.93
N VAL A 719 21.22 -37.25 -32.04
CA VAL A 719 19.80 -37.52 -32.30
C VAL A 719 19.30 -38.53 -31.31
N GLY A 720 18.14 -38.29 -30.70
CA GLY A 720 17.49 -39.25 -29.82
C GLY A 720 15.98 -39.11 -29.86
N TRP A 721 15.28 -40.14 -29.38
CA TRP A 721 13.84 -40.09 -29.21
C TRP A 721 13.40 -40.70 -27.87
N ASN A 722 12.24 -40.27 -27.39
CA ASN A 722 11.69 -40.72 -26.12
C ASN A 722 11.13 -42.16 -26.21
N LYS A 723 12.03 -43.14 -26.31
CA LYS A 723 11.72 -44.55 -26.57
C LYS A 723 10.80 -45.20 -25.55
N THR A 724 10.92 -44.80 -24.29
CA THR A 724 10.21 -45.40 -23.15
C THR A 724 9.00 -44.59 -22.71
N GLY A 725 8.81 -43.39 -23.26
CA GLY A 725 7.88 -42.39 -22.71
C GLY A 725 8.33 -41.80 -21.37
N ASN A 726 9.51 -42.18 -20.86
CA ASN A 726 10.05 -41.69 -19.59
C ASN A 726 11.09 -40.60 -19.84
N VAL A 727 10.73 -39.37 -19.50
CA VAL A 727 11.57 -38.17 -19.68
C VAL A 727 12.92 -38.27 -18.97
N GLN A 728 12.99 -38.89 -17.79
CA GLN A 728 14.27 -39.04 -17.06
C GLN A 728 15.24 -39.96 -17.80
N LEU A 729 14.74 -41.09 -18.32
CA LEU A 729 15.54 -41.98 -19.16
C LEU A 729 15.93 -41.28 -20.47
N PHE A 730 15.07 -40.39 -20.98
CA PHE A 730 15.38 -39.64 -22.19
C PHE A 730 16.52 -38.63 -21.98
N TYR A 731 16.58 -37.93 -20.84
CA TYR A 731 17.76 -37.12 -20.51
C TYR A 731 19.04 -37.97 -20.50
N GLN A 732 18.99 -39.17 -19.94
CA GLN A 732 20.14 -40.09 -19.93
C GLN A 732 20.56 -40.46 -21.35
N THR A 733 19.63 -40.78 -22.24
CA THR A 733 19.92 -41.02 -23.66
C THR A 733 20.60 -39.80 -24.30
N MET A 734 20.08 -38.60 -24.11
CA MET A 734 20.67 -37.41 -24.71
C MET A 734 22.09 -37.10 -24.18
N VAL A 735 22.33 -37.29 -22.88
CA VAL A 735 23.66 -37.14 -22.26
C VAL A 735 24.63 -38.24 -22.74
N HIS A 736 24.15 -39.47 -22.87
CA HIS A 736 24.92 -40.59 -23.40
C HIS A 736 25.41 -40.28 -24.83
N GLU A 737 24.52 -39.88 -25.72
CA GLU A 737 24.90 -39.55 -27.09
C GLU A 737 25.77 -38.28 -27.18
N ALA A 738 25.52 -37.29 -26.33
CA ALA A 738 26.40 -36.11 -26.23
C ALA A 738 27.82 -36.48 -25.80
N ALA A 739 27.99 -37.47 -24.93
CA ALA A 739 29.31 -37.97 -24.54
C ALA A 739 30.03 -38.65 -25.72
N HIS A 740 29.32 -39.43 -26.55
CA HIS A 740 29.87 -39.98 -27.79
C HIS A 740 30.32 -38.87 -28.74
N LEU A 741 29.46 -37.87 -28.99
CA LEU A 741 29.82 -36.77 -29.88
C LEU A 741 31.04 -35.99 -29.36
N TYR A 742 31.08 -35.71 -28.06
CA TYR A 742 32.22 -35.05 -27.43
C TYR A 742 33.51 -35.85 -27.67
N TYR A 743 33.47 -37.15 -27.41
CA TYR A 743 34.59 -38.07 -27.64
C TYR A 743 35.06 -38.05 -29.09
N TYR A 744 34.14 -38.14 -30.07
CA TYR A 744 34.47 -38.11 -31.50
C TYR A 744 35.12 -36.80 -31.95
N ARG A 745 35.02 -35.72 -31.16
CA ARG A 745 35.62 -34.42 -31.46
C ARG A 745 36.94 -34.15 -30.78
N ILE A 746 37.26 -34.87 -29.71
CA ILE A 746 38.55 -34.73 -29.02
C ILE A 746 39.55 -35.83 -29.40
N CYS A 747 39.05 -37.03 -29.72
CA CYS A 747 39.83 -38.23 -30.01
C CYS A 747 39.90 -38.51 -31.52
N THR A 748 40.77 -39.43 -31.94
CA THR A 748 40.78 -39.96 -33.31
C THR A 748 39.91 -41.22 -33.34
N PRO A 749 38.66 -41.16 -33.84
CA PRO A 749 37.69 -42.24 -33.65
C PRO A 749 37.98 -43.50 -34.48
N SER A 750 38.90 -43.44 -35.46
CA SER A 750 39.23 -44.60 -36.29
C SER A 750 39.82 -45.74 -35.44
N GLY A 751 39.07 -46.83 -35.33
CA GLY A 751 39.50 -48.06 -34.70
C GLY A 751 39.11 -48.23 -33.22
N CYS A 752 38.49 -47.24 -32.56
CA CYS A 752 38.12 -47.36 -31.15
C CYS A 752 37.23 -48.60 -30.90
N PRO A 753 37.56 -49.50 -29.95
CA PRO A 753 36.71 -50.64 -29.61
C PRO A 753 35.31 -50.19 -29.15
N SER A 754 34.26 -50.91 -29.56
CA SER A 754 32.87 -50.56 -29.22
C SER A 754 32.65 -50.51 -27.71
N TRP A 755 33.12 -51.51 -26.95
CA TRP A 755 33.02 -51.51 -25.49
C TRP A 755 33.62 -50.25 -24.86
N HIS A 756 34.73 -49.71 -25.41
CA HIS A 756 35.40 -48.54 -24.85
C HIS A 756 34.58 -47.28 -25.10
N ALA A 757 34.06 -47.12 -26.32
CA ALA A 757 33.18 -46.00 -26.65
C ALA A 757 31.94 -45.98 -25.74
N GLU A 758 31.32 -47.13 -25.53
CA GLU A 758 30.14 -47.28 -24.66
C GLU A 758 30.46 -47.09 -23.19
N ALA A 759 31.60 -47.61 -22.73
CA ALA A 759 32.12 -47.38 -21.38
C ALA A 759 32.27 -45.88 -21.09
N MET A 760 32.79 -45.10 -22.05
CA MET A 760 32.94 -43.65 -21.89
C MET A 760 31.59 -42.93 -21.85
N ALA A 761 30.63 -43.32 -22.70
CA ALA A 761 29.31 -42.67 -22.75
C ALA A 761 28.47 -43.00 -21.52
N THR A 762 28.36 -44.28 -21.17
CA THR A 762 27.56 -44.77 -20.04
C THR A 762 28.06 -44.24 -18.68
N TYR A 763 29.33 -43.88 -18.57
CA TYR A 763 29.91 -43.27 -17.35
C TYR A 763 29.19 -42.01 -16.88
N PHE A 764 28.66 -41.22 -17.83
CA PHE A 764 27.99 -39.95 -17.55
C PHE A 764 26.48 -40.09 -17.39
N GLU A 765 25.92 -41.31 -17.33
CA GLU A 765 24.46 -41.50 -17.17
C GLU A 765 23.97 -41.32 -15.71
N GLY A 766 24.89 -41.21 -14.75
CA GLY A 766 24.59 -41.00 -13.33
C GLY A 766 24.54 -39.52 -12.96
N PHE A 767 23.34 -38.95 -12.86
CA PHE A 767 23.11 -37.57 -12.44
C PHE A 767 21.73 -37.37 -11.83
N GLU A 768 21.60 -36.36 -10.99
CA GLU A 768 20.36 -36.01 -10.30
C GLU A 768 20.13 -34.49 -10.25
N PRO A 769 18.87 -34.04 -10.07
CA PRO A 769 18.56 -32.62 -9.87
C PRO A 769 19.21 -32.06 -8.59
N ALA A 770 19.79 -30.87 -8.68
CA ALA A 770 20.42 -30.15 -7.56
C ALA A 770 19.96 -28.69 -7.55
N GLY A 771 18.78 -28.43 -6.98
CA GLY A 771 18.15 -27.11 -7.01
C GLY A 771 17.71 -26.73 -8.42
N ASP A 772 18.21 -25.61 -8.95
CA ASP A 772 17.96 -25.16 -10.33
C ASP A 772 19.04 -25.63 -11.34
N SER A 773 19.90 -26.56 -10.90
CA SER A 773 21.03 -27.14 -11.65
C SER A 773 21.03 -28.67 -11.55
N TRP A 774 22.06 -29.31 -12.09
CA TRP A 774 22.26 -30.76 -12.09
C TRP A 774 23.57 -31.14 -11.39
N ARG A 775 23.59 -32.31 -10.76
CA ARG A 775 24.78 -32.90 -10.12
C ARG A 775 25.07 -34.26 -10.73
N PHE A 776 26.28 -34.48 -11.22
CA PHE A 776 26.73 -35.79 -11.67
C PHE A 776 27.22 -36.62 -10.48
N THR A 777 26.62 -37.79 -10.31
CA THR A 777 27.00 -38.79 -9.29
C THR A 777 27.93 -39.85 -9.89
N PHE A 778 27.92 -40.00 -11.22
CA PHE A 778 28.58 -41.07 -12.00
C PHE A 778 28.10 -42.49 -11.66
N VAL A 779 27.26 -42.64 -10.64
CA VAL A 779 26.56 -43.86 -10.30
C VAL A 779 25.25 -43.91 -11.08
N SER A 780 25.15 -44.83 -12.03
CA SER A 780 23.97 -44.92 -12.89
C SER A 780 22.88 -45.74 -12.22
N ASP A 781 21.79 -45.07 -11.83
CA ASP A 781 20.59 -45.69 -11.25
C ASP A 781 19.90 -46.65 -12.23
N SER A 782 20.07 -46.45 -13.54
CA SER A 782 19.48 -47.29 -14.57
C SER A 782 20.35 -48.50 -14.93
N ARG A 783 21.68 -48.45 -14.72
CA ARG A 783 22.59 -49.56 -15.05
C ARG A 783 22.92 -50.44 -13.86
N LEU A 784 23.13 -49.86 -12.67
CA LEU A 784 23.56 -50.57 -11.48
C LEU A 784 22.67 -51.77 -11.11
N PRO A 785 21.33 -51.69 -11.19
CA PRO A 785 20.47 -52.85 -10.92
C PRO A 785 20.74 -54.02 -11.88
N TYR A 786 20.89 -53.75 -13.19
CA TYR A 786 21.13 -54.80 -14.19
C TYR A 786 22.44 -55.53 -13.96
N VAL A 787 23.52 -54.80 -13.63
CA VAL A 787 24.80 -55.45 -13.34
C VAL A 787 24.67 -56.29 -12.08
N ARG A 788 24.13 -55.75 -10.98
CA ARG A 788 23.96 -56.50 -9.73
C ARG A 788 23.15 -57.77 -9.92
N ASP A 789 22.07 -57.71 -10.69
CA ASP A 789 21.21 -58.86 -10.93
C ASP A 789 21.90 -59.92 -11.81
N ALA A 790 22.63 -59.51 -12.85
CA ALA A 790 23.44 -60.43 -13.65
C ALA A 790 24.55 -61.10 -12.83
N MET A 791 25.18 -60.35 -11.91
CA MET A 791 26.20 -60.89 -11.00
C MET A 791 25.63 -61.90 -10.00
N LYS A 792 24.40 -61.67 -9.50
CA LYS A 792 23.70 -62.62 -8.63
C LYS A 792 23.25 -63.88 -9.38
N ALA A 793 22.77 -63.71 -10.60
CA ALA A 793 22.28 -64.80 -11.44
C ALA A 793 23.41 -65.62 -12.10
N GLY A 794 24.66 -65.15 -12.04
CA GLY A 794 25.78 -65.79 -12.72
C GLY A 794 25.73 -65.63 -14.25
N THR A 795 25.00 -64.63 -14.75
CA THR A 795 24.76 -64.39 -16.18
C THR A 795 25.53 -63.18 -16.72
N HIS A 796 26.56 -62.73 -16.01
CA HIS A 796 27.41 -61.63 -16.46
C HIS A 796 28.19 -62.01 -17.72
N ILE A 797 28.59 -61.00 -18.50
CA ILE A 797 29.41 -61.20 -19.70
C ILE A 797 30.87 -61.36 -19.23
N PRO A 798 31.56 -62.47 -19.56
CA PRO A 798 32.97 -62.61 -19.22
C PRO A 798 33.79 -61.45 -19.79
N LEU A 799 34.79 -60.96 -19.06
CA LEU A 799 35.55 -59.76 -19.41
C LEU A 799 36.12 -59.82 -20.84
N LYS A 800 36.63 -60.99 -21.24
CA LYS A 800 37.12 -61.21 -22.61
C LYS A 800 36.05 -60.97 -23.67
N ASP A 801 34.83 -61.43 -23.43
CA ASP A 801 33.71 -61.32 -24.36
C ASP A 801 33.13 -59.89 -24.35
N LEU A 802 33.11 -59.24 -23.18
CA LEU A 802 32.76 -57.83 -23.04
C LEU A 802 33.71 -56.93 -23.86
N LEU A 803 35.02 -57.16 -23.76
CA LEU A 803 36.04 -56.40 -24.50
C LEU A 803 36.00 -56.65 -26.03
N ALA A 804 35.41 -57.77 -26.46
CA ALA A 804 35.24 -58.12 -27.87
C ALA A 804 33.87 -57.75 -28.44
N GLY A 805 32.92 -57.33 -27.59
CA GLY A 805 31.54 -57.07 -27.98
C GLY A 805 31.35 -55.82 -28.84
N ASP A 806 30.30 -55.84 -29.66
CA ASP A 806 29.86 -54.75 -30.52
C ASP A 806 28.41 -54.35 -30.17
N ALA A 807 28.24 -53.14 -29.66
CA ALA A 807 26.95 -52.64 -29.21
C ALA A 807 25.93 -52.53 -30.35
N GLY A 808 26.35 -52.11 -31.55
CA GLY A 808 25.48 -51.97 -32.71
C GLY A 808 24.93 -53.31 -33.21
N ALA A 809 25.77 -54.35 -33.22
CA ALA A 809 25.35 -55.71 -33.54
C ALA A 809 24.39 -56.28 -32.48
N LEU A 810 24.65 -56.02 -31.20
CA LEU A 810 23.79 -56.48 -30.10
C LEU A 810 22.41 -55.80 -30.12
N ILE A 811 22.33 -54.48 -30.31
CA ILE A 811 21.05 -53.76 -30.40
C ILE A 811 20.14 -54.35 -31.49
N ASN A 812 20.73 -54.76 -32.61
CA ASN A 812 20.00 -55.29 -33.75
C ASN A 812 19.70 -56.79 -33.68
N SER A 813 20.33 -57.54 -32.76
CA SER A 813 20.16 -58.99 -32.64
C SER A 813 19.47 -59.44 -31.35
N ASP A 814 19.77 -58.81 -30.21
CA ASP A 814 19.23 -59.14 -28.88
C ASP A 814 19.31 -57.91 -27.95
N ALA A 815 18.20 -57.18 -27.86
CA ALA A 815 18.13 -55.94 -27.07
C ALA A 815 18.38 -56.16 -25.57
N SER A 816 18.05 -57.34 -25.02
CA SER A 816 18.30 -57.66 -23.62
C SER A 816 19.79 -57.84 -23.35
N LYS A 817 20.53 -58.47 -24.28
CA LYS A 817 22.00 -58.55 -24.20
C LYS A 817 22.67 -57.20 -24.37
N ALA A 818 22.12 -56.31 -25.22
CA ALA A 818 22.64 -54.95 -25.36
C ALA A 818 22.53 -54.16 -24.04
N ILE A 819 21.41 -54.26 -23.31
CA ILE A 819 21.25 -53.59 -22.01
C ILE A 819 22.29 -54.08 -21.00
N LEU A 820 22.51 -55.40 -20.91
CA LEU A 820 23.52 -55.97 -20.02
C LEU A 820 24.93 -55.53 -20.42
N PHE A 821 25.24 -55.53 -21.72
CA PHE A 821 26.51 -55.05 -22.26
C PHE A 821 26.81 -53.60 -21.84
N TYR A 822 25.85 -52.70 -21.97
CA TYR A 822 26.00 -51.31 -21.53
C TYR A 822 26.20 -51.19 -20.02
N ALA A 823 25.45 -51.97 -19.25
CA ALA A 823 25.52 -51.94 -17.80
C ALA A 823 26.91 -52.40 -17.31
N GLU A 824 27.45 -53.47 -17.90
CA GLU A 824 28.77 -53.96 -17.56
C GLU A 824 29.89 -53.04 -18.04
N CYS A 825 29.78 -52.44 -19.24
CA CYS A 825 30.69 -51.40 -19.71
C CYS A 825 30.78 -50.21 -18.74
N TRP A 826 29.62 -49.73 -18.24
CA TRP A 826 29.57 -48.70 -17.21
C TRP A 826 30.31 -49.13 -15.95
N SER A 827 29.99 -50.30 -15.40
CA SER A 827 30.52 -50.73 -14.11
C SER A 827 32.03 -51.00 -14.15
N LEU A 828 32.54 -51.55 -15.26
CA LEU A 828 33.98 -51.78 -15.46
C LEU A 828 34.71 -50.44 -15.54
N ASN A 829 34.18 -49.48 -16.30
CA ASN A 829 34.77 -48.15 -16.40
C ASN A 829 34.72 -47.39 -15.07
N TYR A 830 33.59 -47.47 -14.36
CA TYR A 830 33.43 -46.87 -13.04
C TYR A 830 34.47 -47.44 -12.06
N TYR A 831 34.61 -48.76 -12.03
CA TYR A 831 35.62 -49.45 -11.21
C TYR A 831 37.05 -48.95 -11.51
N LEU A 832 37.42 -48.92 -12.80
CA LEU A 832 38.76 -48.55 -13.26
C LEU A 832 39.08 -47.05 -13.11
N THR A 833 38.04 -46.20 -13.06
CA THR A 833 38.20 -44.75 -12.94
C THR A 833 38.18 -44.28 -11.48
N GLN A 834 37.24 -44.80 -10.68
CA GLN A 834 36.90 -44.24 -9.37
C GLN A 834 37.46 -45.04 -8.19
N THR A 835 37.73 -46.35 -8.33
CA THR A 835 37.88 -47.23 -7.16
C THR A 835 38.97 -48.30 -7.24
N SER A 836 39.74 -48.41 -8.32
CA SER A 836 40.81 -49.41 -8.44
C SER A 836 42.08 -49.03 -7.66
N ASP A 837 42.95 -50.00 -7.37
CA ASP A 837 44.30 -49.76 -6.85
C ASP A 837 45.15 -48.91 -7.82
N ALA A 838 46.16 -48.21 -7.29
CA ALA A 838 46.95 -47.25 -8.06
C ALA A 838 47.62 -47.86 -9.33
N PRO A 839 48.17 -49.09 -9.30
CA PRO A 839 48.64 -49.79 -10.50
C PRO A 839 47.58 -49.97 -11.58
N SER A 840 46.40 -50.50 -11.25
CA SER A 840 45.29 -50.70 -12.20
C SER A 840 44.82 -49.37 -12.81
N LYS A 841 44.80 -48.30 -12.01
CA LYS A 841 44.44 -46.95 -12.47
C LYS A 841 45.46 -46.39 -13.47
N ALA A 842 46.75 -46.62 -13.22
CA ALA A 842 47.82 -46.22 -14.13
C ALA A 842 47.78 -47.01 -15.45
N ALA A 843 47.59 -48.34 -15.36
CA ALA A 843 47.43 -49.21 -16.53
C ALA A 843 46.21 -48.80 -17.38
N TYR A 844 45.08 -48.49 -16.74
CA TYR A 844 43.90 -48.01 -17.43
C TYR A 844 44.11 -46.65 -18.10
N ALA A 845 44.82 -45.72 -17.45
CA ALA A 845 45.14 -44.44 -18.05
C ALA A 845 46.00 -44.58 -19.33
N GLU A 846 46.97 -45.50 -19.34
CA GLU A 846 47.77 -45.80 -20.54
C GLU A 846 46.95 -46.50 -21.63
N TYR A 847 46.07 -47.44 -21.26
CA TYR A 847 45.11 -48.04 -22.20
C TYR A 847 44.24 -46.96 -22.85
N ARG A 848 43.67 -46.05 -22.05
CA ARG A 848 42.85 -44.94 -22.53
C ARG A 848 43.60 -44.05 -23.50
N LYS A 849 44.86 -43.67 -23.20
CA LYS A 849 45.69 -42.91 -24.15
C LYS A 849 45.84 -43.62 -25.49
N SER A 850 46.02 -44.95 -25.49
CA SER A 850 46.11 -45.73 -26.73
C SER A 850 44.78 -45.72 -27.49
N ALA A 851 43.67 -46.01 -26.81
CA ALA A 851 42.33 -46.02 -27.40
C ALA A 851 41.92 -44.65 -27.98
N GLU A 852 42.11 -43.57 -27.21
CA GLU A 852 41.81 -42.18 -27.60
C GLU A 852 42.67 -41.69 -28.78
N SER A 853 43.83 -42.30 -29.00
CA SER A 853 44.72 -42.01 -30.14
C SER A 853 44.37 -42.79 -31.42
N GLY A 854 43.41 -43.72 -31.37
CA GLY A 854 42.99 -44.56 -32.49
C GLY A 854 43.92 -45.75 -32.79
N LYS A 855 44.82 -46.12 -31.85
CA LYS A 855 45.76 -47.25 -32.01
C LYS A 855 45.13 -48.61 -31.67
N SER A 856 44.13 -48.61 -30.79
CA SER A 856 43.31 -49.79 -30.44
C SER A 856 44.09 -51.00 -29.94
N ASP A 857 45.15 -50.76 -29.17
CA ASP A 857 45.86 -51.82 -28.47
C ASP A 857 44.90 -52.61 -27.54
N PRO A 858 45.01 -53.95 -27.47
CA PRO A 858 44.19 -54.74 -26.56
C PRO A 858 44.52 -54.41 -25.10
N MET A 859 43.52 -54.48 -24.22
CA MET A 859 43.69 -54.20 -22.78
C MET A 859 44.75 -55.08 -22.12
N SER A 860 44.93 -56.32 -22.61
CA SER A 860 45.96 -57.26 -22.16
C SER A 860 47.41 -56.77 -22.38
N LYS A 861 47.62 -55.72 -23.17
CA LYS A 861 48.93 -55.06 -23.30
C LYS A 861 49.30 -54.24 -22.06
N PHE A 862 48.29 -53.76 -21.32
CA PHE A 862 48.46 -52.86 -20.18
C PHE A 862 48.23 -53.55 -18.84
N PHE A 863 47.39 -54.58 -18.82
CA PHE A 863 47.11 -55.38 -17.64
C PHE A 863 47.81 -56.74 -17.74
N THR A 864 48.66 -57.05 -16.76
CA THR A 864 49.47 -58.27 -16.73
C THR A 864 48.68 -59.52 -16.36
N ASP A 865 47.53 -59.37 -15.69
CA ASP A 865 46.66 -60.46 -15.23
C ASP A 865 45.19 -60.06 -15.43
N MET A 866 44.60 -60.51 -16.54
CA MET A 866 43.22 -60.21 -16.92
C MET A 866 42.20 -60.95 -16.05
N ASP A 867 42.51 -62.16 -15.59
CA ASP A 867 41.62 -62.96 -14.75
C ASP A 867 41.50 -62.34 -13.35
N LYS A 868 42.62 -61.81 -12.82
CA LYS A 868 42.60 -61.02 -11.58
C LYS A 868 41.79 -59.74 -11.75
N LEU A 869 41.96 -59.02 -12.85
CA LEU A 869 41.19 -57.79 -13.13
C LEU A 869 39.68 -58.08 -13.13
N GLU A 870 39.26 -59.13 -13.81
CA GLU A 870 37.86 -59.57 -13.83
C GLU A 870 37.37 -59.90 -12.42
N LYS A 871 38.11 -60.74 -11.66
CA LYS A 871 37.73 -61.10 -10.29
C LYS A 871 37.58 -59.89 -9.37
N ASP A 872 38.50 -58.93 -9.44
CA ASP A 872 38.49 -57.74 -8.58
C ASP A 872 37.34 -56.79 -8.95
N TRP A 873 37.07 -56.59 -10.25
CA TRP A 873 35.92 -55.83 -10.73
C TRP A 873 34.60 -56.47 -10.28
N LEU A 874 34.44 -57.79 -10.44
CA LEU A 874 33.23 -58.50 -10.03
C LEU A 874 33.02 -58.43 -8.51
N ALA A 875 34.09 -58.51 -7.72
CA ALA A 875 34.03 -58.34 -6.26
C ALA A 875 33.61 -56.93 -5.87
N PHE A 876 34.13 -55.92 -6.58
CA PHE A 876 33.76 -54.52 -6.38
C PHE A 876 32.27 -54.27 -6.65
N VAL A 877 31.76 -54.73 -7.79
CA VAL A 877 30.34 -54.55 -8.16
C VAL A 877 29.40 -55.23 -7.16
N LYS A 878 29.79 -56.36 -6.56
CA LYS A 878 29.02 -57.01 -5.49
C LYS A 878 28.98 -56.19 -4.18
N GLY A 879 30.00 -55.36 -3.96
CA GLY A 879 30.10 -54.50 -2.77
C GLY A 879 29.50 -53.10 -2.94
N LEU A 880 29.31 -52.65 -4.19
CA LEU A 880 28.53 -51.45 -4.52
C LEU A 880 27.07 -51.68 -4.18
#